data_AF-A0A1T4M1F8-F1
#
_entry.id   AF-A0A1T4M1F8-F1
#
_cell.length_a   1.000
_cell.length_b   1.000
_cell.length_c   1.000
_cell.angle_alpha   90.00
_cell.angle_beta   90.00
_cell.angle_gamma   90.00
#
_symmetry.space_group_name_H-M   'P 1'
#
loop_
_entity.id
_entity.type
_entity.pdbx_description
1 polymer ?
#
loop_
_entity_poly.entity_id
_entity_poly.type
_entity_poly.pdbx_seq_one_letter_code
_entity_poly.pdbx_strand_id
1 'polypeptide(L)'
;MKKKGLYFIGIIILLAGAFYYFWPRPGVQPQFQQQPVTRLGEEGRVAVLEYHDFNSPGGFSISGEQFRRQLQALRQAGYTLVTPEEFRDWLQGKKEIKDKSILLTIDDGYASVAEIVPILREFKARALVFLVTSRTGKPKLTDAQLQEFADVLRPESHTHNLHYQGEIRPGKTGPALTSRLWLAAEGRQENRDEYKLRLRTDLETSLATLLPVNKRPEFFAYPYGVSNSDVIQLLKEHGIKFAFGTKPGLVTRKSDPWYLPRFEVGMPSFTPERLLAMLEVEFGKREAFSGWQLAGIDNFQPRIFWLEEGQVREALQITGPGWKFQKITRDQLGPFRRWQLSWEKENGEKLAIDLYSVPGGGMYLLEWTPANQDSKLVYHWQRVGEKGPWQVRTISYRPSQYGPYSQLASMVTTSSWPAPDDKWLVQPNRGYFWPGQKGEVYLSRGDSWEVLQEDTRRELDPGAKVQLHSNQYGTALWYSVTGLKPGQAYSQWGAVASEQLLNWENQISIADVRRADGDRYRKVLRDGIYNQTPGGYEPGGERVFWRIPAQHVGMMALDHDEVFFRNLVALSLFNAVERQNQAGIWPTEHLVKNLKEKYGLDQPFFDTRFNTDTGMFLLKVYRQYQIQAACQKAEQYGKYLWLYVENNHFTTQNKGYLVYDYQNLTASKVITHTSLNHQLAEINFFLELYLLTGEEAWLTQAEKMLQGIRDIGTAWIKPDGDLHYAYLPDGSLGMQDYPLVTLKDLLYTQELLLKIKGSRDPLLDQLISSKQAYLQKQKLGPQ
;
A
#
# COMPACT_ATOMS: atom_id res chain seq x y z
N MET A 1 37.56 43.45 2.44
CA MET A 1 37.45 42.22 3.26
C MET A 1 36.26 42.39 4.21
N LYS A 2 35.16 41.64 4.02
CA LYS A 2 33.96 41.48 4.91
C LYS A 2 32.64 41.09 4.18
N LYS A 3 32.65 40.77 2.88
CA LYS A 3 31.45 40.28 2.15
C LYS A 3 31.53 38.83 1.62
N LYS A 4 32.66 38.13 1.76
CA LYS A 4 32.81 36.72 1.30
C LYS A 4 32.50 35.66 2.36
N GLY A 5 32.29 36.04 3.63
CA GLY A 5 32.08 35.10 4.75
C GLY A 5 30.64 34.66 4.99
N LEU A 6 29.62 35.41 4.54
CA LEU A 6 28.22 35.04 4.78
C LEU A 6 27.66 34.03 3.76
N TYR A 7 28.16 34.03 2.52
CA TYR A 7 27.71 33.08 1.49
C TYR A 7 28.17 31.64 1.74
N PHE A 8 29.25 31.44 2.52
CA PHE A 8 29.76 30.11 2.87
C PHE A 8 29.03 29.46 4.05
N ILE A 9 28.45 30.25 4.95
CA ILE A 9 27.71 29.74 6.12
C ILE A 9 26.30 29.27 5.72
N GLY A 10 25.70 29.86 4.68
CA GLY A 10 24.40 29.42 4.14
C GLY A 10 24.42 28.05 3.45
N ILE A 11 25.56 27.67 2.84
CA ILE A 11 25.74 26.37 2.17
C ILE A 11 25.90 25.24 3.19
N ILE A 12 26.48 25.52 4.35
CA ILE A 12 26.69 24.54 5.43
C ILE A 12 25.37 24.15 6.11
N ILE A 13 24.38 25.06 6.20
CA ILE A 13 23.12 24.81 6.90
C ILE A 13 22.08 24.09 6.01
N LEU A 14 22.06 24.34 4.70
CA LEU A 14 21.10 23.73 3.78
C LEU A 14 21.46 22.29 3.37
N LEU A 15 22.75 21.92 3.36
CA LEU A 15 23.17 20.53 3.19
C LEU A 15 23.19 19.77 4.53
N ALA A 16 23.51 20.42 5.66
CA ALA A 16 23.44 19.77 6.99
C ALA A 16 22.02 19.29 7.36
N GLY A 17 20.98 19.96 6.86
CA GLY A 17 19.58 19.55 7.01
C GLY A 17 19.16 18.34 6.17
N ALA A 18 20.00 17.85 5.24
CA ALA A 18 19.81 16.61 4.47
C ALA A 18 20.62 15.44 5.04
N PHE A 19 21.48 15.68 6.04
CA PHE A 19 22.54 14.76 6.45
C PHE A 19 22.56 14.46 7.95
N TYR A 20 21.59 14.97 8.71
CA TYR A 20 21.45 14.70 10.15
C TYR A 20 20.95 13.25 10.46
N TYR A 21 20.77 12.37 9.46
CA TYR A 21 19.78 11.28 9.48
C TYR A 21 20.19 9.84 9.82
N PHE A 22 21.36 9.55 10.38
CA PHE A 22 21.73 8.15 10.69
C PHE A 22 22.18 7.99 12.14
N TRP A 23 21.25 7.69 13.07
CA TRP A 23 21.48 6.90 14.31
C TRP A 23 20.17 6.62 15.10
N PRO A 24 19.94 5.42 15.66
CA PRO A 24 18.98 5.16 16.75
C PRO A 24 19.54 5.62 18.10
N ARG A 25 19.08 6.77 18.63
CA ARG A 25 19.64 7.50 19.78
C ARG A 25 20.21 6.63 20.94
N PRO A 26 21.41 6.94 21.47
CA PRO A 26 21.95 6.27 22.66
C PRO A 26 21.01 6.51 23.86
N GLY A 27 20.60 5.45 24.54
CA GLY A 27 19.73 5.52 25.73
C GLY A 27 18.33 4.96 25.54
N VAL A 28 17.91 4.65 24.30
CA VAL A 28 16.83 3.69 24.05
C VAL A 28 17.49 2.44 23.53
N GLN A 29 17.87 1.52 24.43
CA GLN A 29 17.90 0.14 23.99
C GLN A 29 16.45 -0.21 23.71
N PRO A 30 16.04 -0.52 22.47
CA PRO A 30 14.82 -1.26 22.33
C PRO A 30 15.07 -2.55 23.10
N GLN A 31 14.39 -2.70 24.24
CA GLN A 31 14.11 -4.01 24.79
C GLN A 31 13.20 -4.70 23.77
N PHE A 32 13.80 -5.10 22.64
CA PHE A 32 13.32 -6.21 21.88
C PHE A 32 13.64 -7.41 22.76
N GLN A 33 12.73 -7.71 23.68
CA GLN A 33 12.46 -9.11 23.89
C GLN A 33 12.27 -9.66 22.48
N GLN A 34 13.22 -10.50 22.07
CA GLN A 34 12.91 -11.58 21.15
C GLN A 34 11.82 -12.38 21.85
N GLN A 35 10.59 -11.85 21.86
CA GLN A 35 9.49 -12.75 21.71
C GLN A 35 9.84 -13.47 20.43
N PRO A 36 9.98 -14.81 20.45
CA PRO A 36 9.90 -15.51 19.21
C PRO A 36 8.61 -14.97 18.60
N VAL A 37 8.73 -14.21 17.51
CA VAL A 37 7.64 -14.17 16.56
C VAL A 37 7.59 -15.62 16.14
N THR A 38 6.85 -16.41 16.94
CA THR A 38 6.17 -17.60 16.50
C THR A 38 5.70 -17.15 15.15
N ARG A 39 6.18 -17.79 14.07
CA ARG A 39 5.56 -17.62 12.76
C ARG A 39 4.08 -17.58 13.09
N LEU A 40 3.45 -16.42 12.96
CA LEU A 40 2.01 -16.38 12.91
C LEU A 40 1.81 -17.13 11.60
N GLY A 41 1.72 -18.47 11.69
CA GLY A 41 1.18 -19.27 10.62
C GLY A 41 -0.13 -18.58 10.39
N GLU A 42 -0.23 -17.87 9.27
CA GLU A 42 -1.46 -17.22 8.88
C GLU A 42 -2.51 -18.31 9.01
N GLU A 43 -3.37 -18.26 10.04
CA GLU A 43 -4.44 -19.24 10.17
C GLU A 43 -5.20 -19.19 8.84
N GLY A 44 -4.98 -20.19 7.97
CA GLY A 44 -5.41 -20.08 6.58
C GLY A 44 -6.91 -19.92 6.54
N ARG A 45 -7.44 -18.93 5.82
CA ARG A 45 -8.89 -18.72 5.70
C ARG A 45 -9.36 -19.24 4.36
N VAL A 46 -10.61 -19.71 4.33
CA VAL A 46 -11.22 -20.28 3.12
C VAL A 46 -12.49 -19.53 2.78
N ALA A 47 -12.61 -19.01 1.56
CA ALA A 47 -13.91 -18.63 1.02
C ALA A 47 -14.54 -19.85 0.34
N VAL A 48 -15.79 -20.15 0.68
CA VAL A 48 -16.54 -21.24 0.06
C VAL A 48 -17.47 -20.62 -0.98
N LEU A 49 -17.30 -20.99 -2.25
CA LEU A 49 -18.04 -20.43 -3.37
C LEU A 49 -19.18 -21.38 -3.74
N GLU A 50 -20.39 -20.82 -3.82
CA GLU A 50 -21.63 -21.53 -4.11
C GLU A 50 -22.08 -21.26 -5.55
N TYR A 51 -22.34 -22.36 -6.26
CA TYR A 51 -22.86 -22.43 -7.63
C TYR A 51 -24.05 -23.38 -7.66
N HIS A 52 -24.86 -23.32 -8.73
CA HIS A 52 -26.07 -24.12 -8.85
C HIS A 52 -26.17 -24.76 -10.24
N ASP A 53 -26.48 -23.97 -11.26
CA ASP A 53 -26.76 -24.43 -12.62
C ASP A 53 -25.80 -23.78 -13.62
N PHE A 54 -25.53 -24.45 -14.74
CA PHE A 54 -24.63 -23.95 -15.78
C PHE A 54 -25.34 -23.87 -17.13
N ASN A 55 -25.08 -22.80 -17.88
CA ASN A 55 -25.61 -22.59 -19.22
C ASN A 55 -27.16 -22.67 -19.33
N SER A 56 -27.87 -22.45 -18.23
CA SER A 56 -29.33 -22.52 -18.16
C SER A 56 -29.97 -21.14 -18.01
N PRO A 57 -31.19 -20.90 -18.53
CA PRO A 57 -31.93 -19.67 -18.23
C PRO A 57 -32.31 -19.60 -16.75
N GLY A 58 -31.91 -18.54 -16.04
CA GLY A 58 -32.31 -18.32 -14.65
C GLY A 58 -31.35 -17.43 -13.84
N GLY A 59 -31.81 -16.97 -12.67
CA GLY A 59 -31.03 -16.10 -11.79
C GLY A 59 -29.84 -16.77 -11.09
N PHE A 60 -29.89 -18.10 -10.91
CA PHE A 60 -28.85 -18.92 -10.28
C PHE A 60 -28.16 -19.83 -11.30
N SER A 61 -27.88 -19.29 -12.49
CA SER A 61 -27.09 -20.00 -13.50
C SER A 61 -25.98 -19.14 -14.06
N ILE A 62 -24.81 -19.73 -14.27
CA ILE A 62 -23.64 -19.07 -14.85
C ILE A 62 -23.20 -19.80 -16.12
N SER A 63 -22.65 -19.08 -17.09
CA SER A 63 -22.08 -19.76 -18.27
C SER A 63 -20.78 -20.49 -17.92
N GLY A 64 -20.50 -21.61 -18.59
CA GLY A 64 -19.23 -22.32 -18.43
C GLY A 64 -18.01 -21.43 -18.74
N GLU A 65 -18.13 -20.52 -19.70
CA GLU A 65 -17.07 -19.54 -20.02
C GLU A 65 -16.85 -18.54 -18.88
N GLN A 66 -17.90 -18.01 -18.26
CA GLN A 66 -17.76 -17.10 -17.14
C GLN A 66 -17.20 -17.81 -15.90
N PHE A 67 -17.62 -19.05 -15.65
CA PHE A 67 -17.00 -19.89 -14.61
C PHE A 67 -15.50 -20.11 -14.87
N ARG A 68 -15.09 -20.44 -16.10
CA ARG A 68 -13.67 -20.52 -16.49
C ARG A 68 -12.92 -19.21 -16.20
N ARG A 69 -13.50 -18.07 -16.58
CA ARG A 69 -12.89 -16.74 -16.35
C ARG A 69 -12.80 -16.42 -14.85
N GLN A 70 -13.75 -16.83 -14.03
CA GLN A 70 -13.67 -16.70 -12.57
C GLN A 70 -12.48 -17.51 -12.02
N LEU A 71 -12.33 -18.79 -12.40
CA LEU A 71 -11.20 -19.62 -11.95
C LEU A 71 -9.84 -19.07 -12.42
N GLN A 72 -9.78 -18.54 -13.65
CA GLN A 72 -8.60 -17.89 -14.19
C GLN A 72 -8.22 -16.64 -13.38
N ALA A 73 -9.19 -15.79 -13.09
CA ALA A 73 -8.99 -14.58 -12.30
C ALA A 73 -8.53 -14.91 -10.87
N LEU A 74 -9.13 -15.91 -10.21
CA LEU A 74 -8.70 -16.39 -8.90
C LEU A 74 -7.23 -16.82 -8.90
N ARG A 75 -6.83 -17.62 -9.89
CA ARG A 75 -5.45 -18.11 -10.02
C ARG A 75 -4.47 -16.97 -10.28
N GLN A 76 -4.81 -16.02 -11.14
CA GLN A 76 -4.00 -14.84 -11.43
C GLN A 76 -3.84 -13.92 -10.22
N ALA A 77 -4.87 -13.81 -9.39
CA ALA A 77 -4.86 -13.03 -8.14
C ALA A 77 -4.21 -13.77 -6.94
N GLY A 78 -3.67 -14.97 -7.17
CA GLY A 78 -2.93 -15.74 -6.16
C GLY A 78 -3.80 -16.53 -5.17
N TYR A 79 -5.08 -16.75 -5.47
CA TYR A 79 -5.93 -17.64 -4.68
C TYR A 79 -5.58 -19.11 -4.93
N THR A 80 -5.70 -19.93 -3.89
CA THR A 80 -5.46 -21.38 -3.95
C THR A 80 -6.78 -22.15 -3.92
N LEU A 81 -7.04 -23.00 -4.90
CA LEU A 81 -8.20 -23.92 -4.84
C LEU A 81 -7.84 -25.10 -3.94
N VAL A 82 -8.58 -25.30 -2.85
CA VAL A 82 -8.39 -26.42 -1.92
C VAL A 82 -9.37 -27.55 -2.22
N THR A 83 -8.95 -28.79 -2.03
CA THR A 83 -9.84 -29.94 -2.20
C THR A 83 -10.77 -30.11 -0.99
N PRO A 84 -11.91 -30.83 -1.13
CA PRO A 84 -12.77 -31.17 0.00
C PRO A 84 -12.02 -31.89 1.14
N GLU A 85 -11.08 -32.76 0.80
CA GLU A 85 -10.25 -33.49 1.76
C GLU A 85 -9.29 -32.55 2.51
N GLU A 86 -8.64 -31.62 1.80
CA GLU A 86 -7.76 -30.63 2.42
C GLU A 86 -8.51 -29.70 3.35
N PHE A 87 -9.70 -29.26 2.94
CA PHE A 87 -10.59 -28.44 3.74
C PHE A 87 -11.03 -29.14 5.03
N ARG A 88 -11.46 -30.41 4.93
CA ARG A 88 -11.77 -31.26 6.10
C ARG A 88 -10.59 -31.37 7.04
N ASP A 89 -9.43 -31.75 6.50
CA ASP A 89 -8.25 -32.03 7.30
C ASP A 89 -7.75 -30.75 7.99
N TRP A 90 -7.93 -29.60 7.33
CA TRP A 90 -7.63 -28.29 7.92
C TRP A 90 -8.57 -27.88 9.05
N LEU A 91 -9.89 -28.03 8.88
CA LEU A 91 -10.85 -27.78 9.96
C LEU A 91 -10.64 -28.71 11.17
N GLN A 92 -10.11 -29.92 10.93
CA GLN A 92 -9.78 -30.88 11.99
C GLN A 92 -8.38 -30.67 12.60
N GLY A 93 -7.64 -29.65 12.17
CA GLY A 93 -6.27 -29.40 12.66
C GLY A 93 -5.22 -30.43 12.21
N LYS A 94 -5.54 -31.26 11.21
CA LYS A 94 -4.66 -32.30 10.66
C LYS A 94 -3.76 -31.79 9.53
N LYS A 95 -4.14 -30.68 8.89
CA LYS A 95 -3.40 -30.05 7.79
C LYS A 95 -3.44 -28.54 7.90
N GLU A 96 -2.36 -27.87 7.50
CA GLU A 96 -2.35 -26.43 7.30
C GLU A 96 -2.68 -26.09 5.85
N ILE A 97 -3.37 -24.97 5.65
CA ILE A 97 -3.64 -24.40 4.32
C ILE A 97 -3.15 -22.96 4.30
N LYS A 98 -2.91 -22.44 3.09
CA LYS A 98 -2.55 -21.04 2.91
C LYS A 98 -3.77 -20.15 3.12
N ASP A 99 -3.55 -18.92 3.55
CA ASP A 99 -4.57 -17.89 3.42
C ASP A 99 -4.91 -17.64 1.93
N LYS A 100 -6.04 -16.98 1.65
CA LYS A 100 -6.60 -16.86 0.28
C LYS A 100 -6.93 -18.21 -0.37
N SER A 101 -7.43 -19.16 0.41
CA SER A 101 -7.89 -20.46 -0.10
C SER A 101 -9.38 -20.42 -0.51
N ILE A 102 -9.75 -21.22 -1.50
CA ILE A 102 -11.09 -21.28 -2.08
C ILE A 102 -11.57 -22.73 -2.13
N LEU A 103 -12.76 -23.00 -1.60
CA LEU A 103 -13.47 -24.26 -1.78
C LEU A 103 -14.65 -24.06 -2.73
N LEU A 104 -14.79 -24.94 -3.71
CA LEU A 104 -15.91 -24.91 -4.66
C LEU A 104 -17.04 -25.83 -4.20
N THR A 105 -18.26 -25.30 -4.21
CA THR A 105 -19.50 -26.04 -3.91
C THR A 105 -20.52 -25.82 -5.01
N ILE A 106 -21.24 -26.88 -5.39
CA ILE A 106 -22.26 -26.85 -6.43
C ILE A 106 -23.52 -27.52 -5.89
N ASP A 107 -24.62 -26.80 -5.81
CA ASP A 107 -25.86 -27.29 -5.21
C ASP A 107 -26.79 -27.92 -6.25
N ASP A 108 -27.84 -28.57 -5.77
CA ASP A 108 -28.91 -29.24 -6.51
C ASP A 108 -28.54 -30.48 -7.34
N GLY A 109 -27.33 -30.60 -7.90
CA GLY A 109 -26.91 -31.77 -8.69
C GLY A 109 -27.46 -31.83 -10.12
N TYR A 110 -27.68 -30.68 -10.77
CA TYR A 110 -28.18 -30.62 -12.15
C TYR A 110 -27.22 -31.28 -13.16
N ALA A 111 -27.76 -31.82 -14.25
CA ALA A 111 -26.98 -32.45 -15.31
C ALA A 111 -26.02 -31.47 -16.02
N SER A 112 -26.33 -30.18 -16.02
CA SER A 112 -25.48 -29.11 -16.57
C SER A 112 -24.10 -29.01 -15.92
N VAL A 113 -23.94 -29.55 -14.70
CA VAL A 113 -22.64 -29.66 -14.03
C VAL A 113 -21.65 -30.49 -14.86
N ALA A 114 -22.12 -31.46 -15.66
CA ALA A 114 -21.26 -32.23 -16.56
C ALA A 114 -20.50 -31.33 -17.57
N GLU A 115 -21.07 -30.17 -17.94
CA GLU A 115 -20.50 -29.26 -18.93
C GLU A 115 -19.25 -28.52 -18.42
N ILE A 116 -19.10 -28.37 -17.10
CA ILE A 116 -17.93 -27.72 -16.49
C ILE A 116 -16.87 -28.71 -16.00
N VAL A 117 -17.12 -30.02 -16.05
CA VAL A 117 -16.13 -31.04 -15.64
C VAL A 117 -14.80 -30.89 -16.38
N PRO A 118 -14.75 -30.63 -17.71
CA PRO A 118 -13.49 -30.33 -18.40
C PRO A 118 -12.76 -29.11 -17.84
N ILE A 119 -13.50 -28.09 -17.38
CA ILE A 119 -12.95 -26.86 -16.79
C ILE A 119 -12.36 -27.16 -15.40
N LEU A 120 -13.05 -27.96 -14.58
CA LEU A 120 -12.50 -28.40 -13.30
C LEU A 120 -11.18 -29.16 -13.49
N ARG A 121 -11.12 -30.06 -14.48
CA ARG A 121 -9.90 -30.81 -14.83
C ARG A 121 -8.77 -29.88 -15.33
N GLU A 122 -9.10 -28.92 -16.19
CA GLU A 122 -8.18 -27.88 -16.70
C GLU A 122 -7.50 -27.13 -15.55
N PHE A 123 -8.26 -26.78 -14.51
CA PHE A 123 -7.78 -26.03 -13.34
C PHE A 123 -7.28 -26.91 -12.19
N LYS A 124 -7.31 -28.25 -12.34
CA LYS A 124 -7.03 -29.22 -11.26
C LYS A 124 -7.88 -28.95 -10.01
N ALA A 125 -9.09 -28.46 -10.21
CA ALA A 125 -10.04 -28.10 -9.17
C ALA A 125 -10.88 -29.31 -8.76
N ARG A 126 -11.20 -29.42 -7.46
CA ARG A 126 -12.18 -30.37 -6.93
C ARG A 126 -13.31 -29.61 -6.26
N ALA A 127 -14.54 -30.07 -6.42
CA ALA A 127 -15.74 -29.44 -5.86
C ALA A 127 -16.59 -30.43 -5.08
N LEU A 128 -17.28 -29.93 -4.06
CA LEU A 128 -18.42 -30.62 -3.45
C LEU A 128 -19.63 -30.43 -4.36
N VAL A 129 -20.39 -31.50 -4.62
CA VAL A 129 -21.69 -31.41 -5.31
C VAL A 129 -22.79 -31.93 -4.40
N PHE A 130 -23.73 -31.07 -4.03
CA PHE A 130 -24.80 -31.38 -3.09
C PHE A 130 -26.07 -31.81 -3.84
N LEU A 131 -26.49 -33.06 -3.65
CA LEU A 131 -27.56 -33.69 -4.41
C LEU A 131 -28.89 -33.68 -3.65
N VAL A 132 -29.96 -33.21 -4.31
CA VAL A 132 -31.34 -33.48 -3.87
C VAL A 132 -31.77 -34.80 -4.51
N THR A 133 -31.70 -35.91 -3.76
CA THR A 133 -31.68 -37.26 -4.35
C THR A 133 -33.01 -37.73 -4.97
N SER A 134 -34.14 -37.06 -4.71
CA SER A 134 -35.45 -37.39 -5.32
C SER A 134 -35.97 -36.34 -6.32
N ARG A 135 -35.26 -35.21 -6.51
CA ARG A 135 -35.83 -34.04 -7.18
C ARG A 135 -36.20 -34.36 -8.63
N THR A 136 -37.47 -34.15 -8.95
CA THR A 136 -38.01 -34.30 -10.30
C THR A 136 -38.07 -32.95 -11.03
N GLY A 137 -38.17 -32.96 -12.36
CA GLY A 137 -38.44 -31.78 -13.20
C GLY A 137 -37.26 -31.24 -14.02
N LYS A 138 -36.05 -31.15 -13.45
CA LYS A 138 -34.82 -30.80 -14.19
C LYS A 138 -33.87 -32.01 -14.25
N PRO A 139 -33.21 -32.27 -15.40
CA PRO A 139 -32.22 -33.35 -15.51
C PRO A 139 -31.13 -33.25 -14.43
N LYS A 140 -30.76 -34.40 -13.86
CA LYS A 140 -29.73 -34.54 -12.82
C LYS A 140 -28.57 -35.38 -13.32
N LEU A 141 -27.42 -35.23 -12.68
CA LEU A 141 -26.31 -36.16 -12.88
C LEU A 141 -26.75 -37.59 -12.52
N THR A 142 -26.42 -38.56 -13.36
CA THR A 142 -26.65 -39.98 -13.09
C THR A 142 -25.55 -40.56 -12.21
N ASP A 143 -25.81 -41.69 -11.55
CA ASP A 143 -24.78 -42.40 -10.78
C ASP A 143 -23.55 -42.74 -11.62
N ALA A 144 -23.75 -43.12 -12.89
CA ALA A 144 -22.66 -43.37 -13.83
C ALA A 144 -21.80 -42.12 -14.07
N GLN A 145 -22.43 -40.95 -14.24
CA GLN A 145 -21.71 -39.68 -14.38
C GLN A 145 -20.99 -39.28 -13.08
N LEU A 146 -21.63 -39.47 -11.91
CA LEU A 146 -21.00 -39.17 -10.63
C LEU A 146 -19.77 -40.07 -10.37
N GLN A 147 -19.83 -41.34 -10.79
CA GLN A 147 -18.68 -42.26 -10.77
C GLN A 147 -17.60 -41.83 -11.76
N GLU A 148 -17.97 -41.43 -12.98
CA GLU A 148 -17.04 -40.93 -14.00
C GLU A 148 -16.32 -39.64 -13.56
N PHE A 149 -17.01 -38.76 -12.82
CA PHE A 149 -16.50 -37.45 -12.42
C PHE A 149 -15.89 -37.44 -11.02
N ALA A 150 -15.65 -38.60 -10.40
CA ALA A 150 -15.11 -38.71 -9.04
C ALA A 150 -13.70 -38.09 -8.85
N ASP A 151 -12.99 -37.84 -9.96
CA ASP A 151 -11.70 -37.14 -9.99
C ASP A 151 -11.82 -35.64 -9.71
N VAL A 152 -13.01 -35.04 -9.92
CA VAL A 152 -13.25 -33.60 -9.71
C VAL A 152 -14.50 -33.28 -8.87
N LEU A 153 -15.47 -34.18 -8.77
CA LEU A 153 -16.69 -34.00 -7.98
C LEU A 153 -16.74 -34.98 -6.82
N ARG A 154 -17.18 -34.47 -5.66
CA ARG A 154 -17.49 -35.27 -4.48
C ARG A 154 -18.98 -35.14 -4.14
N PRO A 155 -19.80 -36.18 -4.37
CA PRO A 155 -21.24 -36.14 -4.11
C PRO A 155 -21.57 -36.13 -2.62
N GLU A 156 -22.43 -35.22 -2.17
CA GLU A 156 -22.83 -35.06 -0.77
C GLU A 156 -24.33 -34.73 -0.67
N SER A 157 -24.91 -34.75 0.54
CA SER A 157 -26.36 -34.66 0.70
C SER A 157 -26.89 -33.22 0.69
N HIS A 158 -27.96 -33.00 -0.07
CA HIS A 158 -28.79 -31.80 -0.04
C HIS A 158 -30.26 -32.14 0.29
N THR A 159 -30.47 -33.15 1.15
CA THR A 159 -31.78 -33.80 1.43
C THR A 159 -32.24 -34.77 0.34
N HIS A 160 -33.19 -35.64 0.65
CA HIS A 160 -33.83 -36.49 -0.35
C HIS A 160 -34.92 -35.72 -1.09
N ASN A 161 -35.90 -35.20 -0.35
CA ASN A 161 -37.07 -34.49 -0.88
C ASN A 161 -37.48 -33.31 0.01
N LEU A 162 -36.57 -32.67 0.75
CA LEU A 162 -36.92 -31.52 1.62
C LEU A 162 -36.50 -30.17 1.04
N HIS A 163 -36.09 -30.13 -0.23
CA HIS A 163 -35.76 -28.92 -0.96
C HIS A 163 -37.00 -28.23 -1.59
N TYR A 164 -38.00 -27.88 -0.76
CA TYR A 164 -39.21 -27.17 -1.21
C TYR A 164 -39.80 -26.27 -0.11
N GLN A 165 -40.68 -25.35 -0.51
CA GLN A 165 -41.50 -24.54 0.40
C GLN A 165 -42.81 -25.27 0.65
N GLY A 166 -42.97 -25.85 1.84
CA GLY A 166 -44.19 -26.54 2.24
C GLY A 166 -45.17 -25.60 2.93
N GLU A 167 -46.47 -25.89 2.86
CA GLU A 167 -47.47 -25.15 3.62
C GLU A 167 -47.26 -25.41 5.13
N ILE A 168 -47.18 -24.36 5.95
CA ILE A 168 -46.95 -24.47 7.41
C ILE A 168 -48.22 -24.15 8.21
N ARG A 169 -49.16 -23.46 7.57
CA ARG A 169 -50.55 -23.21 7.97
C ARG A 169 -51.31 -22.68 6.74
N PRO A 170 -52.65 -22.66 6.74
CA PRO A 170 -53.42 -22.18 5.60
C PRO A 170 -52.91 -20.85 5.04
N GLY A 171 -52.49 -20.86 3.76
CA GLY A 171 -52.03 -19.67 3.04
C GLY A 171 -50.65 -19.13 3.42
N LYS A 172 -49.83 -19.89 4.18
CA LYS A 172 -48.45 -19.53 4.50
C LYS A 172 -47.51 -20.72 4.29
N THR A 173 -46.40 -20.51 3.60
CA THR A 173 -45.37 -21.52 3.35
C THR A 173 -44.09 -21.26 4.15
N GLY A 174 -43.27 -22.28 4.30
CA GLY A 174 -41.93 -22.23 4.88
C GLY A 174 -41.05 -23.40 4.39
N PRO A 175 -39.72 -23.34 4.59
CA PRO A 175 -38.82 -24.41 4.15
C PRO A 175 -39.18 -25.73 4.83
N ALA A 176 -39.39 -26.78 4.03
CA ALA A 176 -39.83 -28.09 4.54
C ALA A 176 -38.83 -28.70 5.52
N LEU A 177 -37.52 -28.46 5.34
CA LEU A 177 -36.47 -28.96 6.22
C LEU A 177 -36.56 -28.39 7.65
N THR A 178 -37.02 -27.15 7.83
CA THR A 178 -36.96 -26.45 9.12
C THR A 178 -38.32 -26.10 9.71
N SER A 179 -39.40 -26.47 9.02
CA SER A 179 -40.77 -26.15 9.39
C SER A 179 -41.60 -27.40 9.62
N ARG A 180 -42.50 -27.33 10.60
CA ARG A 180 -43.60 -28.28 10.76
C ARG A 180 -44.69 -27.94 9.75
N LEU A 181 -45.07 -28.91 8.94
CA LEU A 181 -45.97 -28.71 7.81
C LEU A 181 -47.44 -28.75 8.23
N TRP A 182 -48.31 -28.13 7.43
CA TRP A 182 -49.75 -28.21 7.56
C TRP A 182 -50.26 -29.48 6.87
N LEU A 183 -50.94 -30.34 7.62
CA LEU A 183 -51.54 -31.56 7.14
C LEU A 183 -52.98 -31.23 6.72
N ALA A 184 -53.17 -30.77 5.49
CA ALA A 184 -54.46 -30.25 5.00
C ALA A 184 -55.60 -31.28 5.12
N ALA A 185 -55.32 -32.57 4.88
CA ALA A 185 -56.31 -33.64 5.02
C ALA A 185 -56.79 -33.84 6.47
N GLU A 186 -55.97 -33.45 7.44
CA GLU A 186 -56.25 -33.62 8.87
C GLU A 186 -56.60 -32.31 9.58
N GLY A 187 -56.55 -31.17 8.88
CA GLY A 187 -56.87 -29.86 9.43
C GLY A 187 -55.98 -29.43 10.60
N ARG A 188 -54.73 -29.89 10.67
CA ARG A 188 -53.79 -29.59 11.77
C ARG A 188 -52.36 -29.41 11.29
N GLN A 189 -51.53 -28.81 12.15
CA GLN A 189 -50.08 -28.79 11.93
C GLN A 189 -49.47 -30.14 12.35
N GLU A 190 -48.45 -30.58 11.62
CA GLU A 190 -47.56 -31.68 11.96
C GLU A 190 -47.05 -31.52 13.40
N ASN A 191 -47.11 -32.59 14.18
CA ASN A 191 -46.59 -32.59 15.55
C ASN A 191 -45.06 -32.77 15.55
N ARG A 192 -44.44 -32.73 16.74
CA ARG A 192 -42.97 -32.76 16.82
C ARG A 192 -42.38 -34.12 16.45
N ASP A 193 -43.07 -35.22 16.73
CA ASP A 193 -42.57 -36.57 16.45
C ASP A 193 -42.71 -36.91 14.97
N GLU A 194 -43.81 -36.50 14.34
CA GLU A 194 -44.01 -36.59 12.88
C GLU A 194 -42.94 -35.79 12.13
N TYR A 195 -42.66 -34.57 12.58
CA TYR A 195 -41.60 -33.73 12.03
C TYR A 195 -40.23 -34.42 12.11
N LYS A 196 -39.86 -34.93 13.29
CA LYS A 196 -38.59 -35.65 13.49
C LYS A 196 -38.51 -36.91 12.66
N LEU A 197 -39.60 -37.66 12.53
CA LEU A 197 -39.67 -38.85 11.69
C LEU A 197 -39.45 -38.49 10.23
N ARG A 198 -40.14 -37.46 9.71
CA ARG A 198 -39.95 -36.98 8.34
C ARG A 198 -38.52 -36.55 8.07
N LEU A 199 -37.89 -35.82 8.98
CA LEU A 199 -36.48 -35.43 8.85
C LEU A 199 -35.55 -36.64 8.80
N ARG A 200 -35.72 -37.60 9.72
CA ARG A 200 -34.90 -38.82 9.78
C ARG A 200 -35.04 -39.66 8.52
N THR A 201 -36.27 -39.96 8.12
CA THR A 201 -36.56 -40.75 6.92
C THR A 201 -35.96 -40.09 5.68
N ASP A 202 -36.07 -38.77 5.55
CA ASP A 202 -35.47 -38.05 4.44
C ASP A 202 -33.94 -38.16 4.40
N LEU A 203 -33.28 -37.91 5.54
CA LEU A 203 -31.81 -37.96 5.61
C LEU A 203 -31.28 -39.38 5.38
N GLU A 204 -31.88 -40.39 6.01
CA GLU A 204 -31.51 -41.80 5.84
C GLU A 204 -31.67 -42.24 4.38
N THR A 205 -32.77 -41.85 3.74
CA THR A 205 -33.00 -42.14 2.31
C THR A 205 -31.96 -41.44 1.44
N SER A 206 -31.64 -40.17 1.73
CA SER A 206 -30.62 -39.41 0.99
C SER A 206 -29.25 -40.08 1.11
N LEU A 207 -28.83 -40.45 2.32
CA LEU A 207 -27.55 -41.11 2.57
C LEU A 207 -27.49 -42.49 1.92
N ALA A 208 -28.57 -43.29 2.01
CA ALA A 208 -28.66 -44.59 1.35
C ALA A 208 -28.53 -44.46 -0.18
N THR A 209 -29.17 -43.44 -0.76
CA THR A 209 -29.09 -43.16 -2.21
C THR A 209 -27.68 -42.74 -2.63
N LEU A 210 -26.92 -42.07 -1.76
CA LEU A 210 -25.54 -41.66 -2.05
C LEU A 210 -24.50 -42.78 -1.94
N LEU A 211 -24.80 -43.89 -1.25
CA LEU A 211 -23.83 -44.97 -0.99
C LEU A 211 -23.09 -45.51 -2.24
N PRO A 212 -23.73 -45.67 -3.42
CA PRO A 212 -23.06 -46.15 -4.63
C PRO A 212 -21.98 -45.20 -5.18
N VAL A 213 -22.06 -43.90 -4.86
CA VAL A 213 -21.20 -42.84 -5.40
C VAL A 213 -20.32 -42.17 -4.34
N ASN A 214 -20.70 -42.26 -3.06
CA ASN A 214 -19.91 -41.81 -1.92
C ASN A 214 -20.15 -42.72 -0.71
N LYS A 215 -19.13 -43.50 -0.33
CA LYS A 215 -19.21 -44.43 0.80
C LYS A 215 -19.21 -43.75 2.16
N ARG A 216 -18.85 -42.47 2.24
CA ARG A 216 -18.74 -41.70 3.49
C ARG A 216 -19.17 -40.24 3.28
N PRO A 217 -20.47 -39.98 3.06
CA PRO A 217 -20.98 -38.62 3.08
C PRO A 217 -20.69 -37.99 4.45
N GLU A 218 -20.03 -36.83 4.45
CA GLU A 218 -19.63 -36.14 5.68
C GLU A 218 -19.88 -34.63 5.61
N PHE A 219 -20.31 -34.13 4.46
CA PHE A 219 -20.72 -32.76 4.25
C PHE A 219 -22.23 -32.68 3.93
N PHE A 220 -22.85 -31.58 4.30
CA PHE A 220 -24.26 -31.32 4.04
C PHE A 220 -24.46 -29.86 3.64
N ALA A 221 -25.35 -29.56 2.70
CA ALA A 221 -25.78 -28.18 2.44
C ALA A 221 -27.25 -28.03 2.85
N TYR A 222 -27.59 -26.99 3.59
CA TYR A 222 -28.98 -26.71 3.94
C TYR A 222 -29.73 -26.14 2.74
N PRO A 223 -30.86 -26.73 2.29
CA PRO A 223 -31.79 -26.07 1.38
C PRO A 223 -32.10 -24.65 1.83
N TYR A 224 -31.93 -23.69 0.91
CA TYR A 224 -32.10 -22.25 1.16
C TYR A 224 -31.17 -21.67 2.25
N GLY A 225 -30.16 -22.42 2.71
CA GLY A 225 -29.25 -22.03 3.78
C GLY A 225 -29.89 -21.94 5.17
N VAL A 226 -31.06 -22.55 5.40
CA VAL A 226 -31.80 -22.45 6.66
C VAL A 226 -31.66 -23.73 7.47
N SER A 227 -31.32 -23.59 8.76
CA SER A 227 -31.13 -24.69 9.70
C SER A 227 -31.83 -24.42 11.04
N ASN A 228 -32.02 -25.47 11.85
CA ASN A 228 -32.46 -25.39 13.24
C ASN A 228 -31.80 -26.51 14.09
N SER A 229 -32.02 -26.48 15.40
CA SER A 229 -31.39 -27.42 16.34
C SER A 229 -31.75 -28.89 16.10
N ASP A 230 -32.99 -29.18 15.71
CA ASP A 230 -33.45 -30.55 15.46
C ASP A 230 -32.71 -31.14 14.23
N VAL A 231 -32.53 -30.34 13.16
CA VAL A 231 -31.77 -30.76 11.98
C VAL A 231 -30.28 -30.94 12.32
N ILE A 232 -29.66 -30.02 13.04
CA ILE A 232 -28.24 -30.13 13.45
C ILE A 232 -28.01 -31.39 14.29
N GLN A 233 -28.92 -31.70 15.21
CA GLN A 233 -28.85 -32.92 16.01
C GLN A 233 -28.95 -34.16 15.13
N LEU A 234 -29.89 -34.19 14.19
CA LEU A 234 -30.05 -35.32 13.27
C LEU A 234 -28.79 -35.54 12.41
N LEU A 235 -28.17 -34.48 11.89
CA LEU A 235 -26.93 -34.57 11.13
C LEU A 235 -25.79 -35.20 11.95
N LYS A 236 -25.66 -34.81 13.24
CA LYS A 236 -24.69 -35.40 14.17
C LYS A 236 -24.91 -36.90 14.36
N GLU A 237 -26.16 -37.31 14.55
CA GLU A 237 -26.54 -38.72 14.75
C GLU A 237 -26.19 -39.60 13.53
N HIS A 238 -26.12 -39.02 12.33
CA HIS A 238 -25.88 -39.74 11.07
C HIS A 238 -24.46 -39.55 10.50
N GLY A 239 -23.52 -39.05 11.31
CA GLY A 239 -22.09 -38.99 10.94
C GLY A 239 -21.70 -37.85 9.99
N ILE A 240 -22.59 -36.90 9.72
CA ILE A 240 -22.25 -35.64 9.05
C ILE A 240 -21.37 -34.80 9.98
N LYS A 241 -20.31 -34.21 9.44
CA LYS A 241 -19.32 -33.44 10.22
C LYS A 241 -19.37 -31.95 9.96
N PHE A 242 -19.76 -31.56 8.75
CA PHE A 242 -19.77 -30.17 8.33
C PHE A 242 -21.06 -29.86 7.57
N ALA A 243 -21.69 -28.74 7.87
CA ALA A 243 -22.90 -28.30 7.19
C ALA A 243 -22.78 -26.85 6.71
N PHE A 244 -23.18 -26.57 5.47
CA PHE A 244 -23.05 -25.26 4.83
C PHE A 244 -24.38 -24.50 4.79
N GLY A 245 -24.33 -23.22 5.14
CA GLY A 245 -25.40 -22.26 4.94
C GLY A 245 -25.13 -21.33 3.75
N THR A 246 -25.91 -20.25 3.63
CA THR A 246 -25.80 -19.26 2.54
C THR A 246 -25.39 -17.87 3.04
N LYS A 247 -25.10 -17.72 4.35
CA LYS A 247 -24.60 -16.44 4.88
C LYS A 247 -23.16 -16.23 4.40
N PRO A 248 -22.83 -15.09 3.78
CA PRO A 248 -21.48 -14.80 3.30
C PRO A 248 -20.50 -14.62 4.46
N GLY A 249 -19.28 -15.14 4.28
CA GLY A 249 -18.20 -15.03 5.24
C GLY A 249 -17.06 -16.00 4.96
N LEU A 250 -15.89 -15.73 5.53
CA LEU A 250 -14.76 -16.65 5.47
C LEU A 250 -14.90 -17.76 6.52
N VAL A 251 -14.55 -18.97 6.13
CA VAL A 251 -14.34 -20.07 7.05
C VAL A 251 -12.97 -19.91 7.72
N THR A 252 -12.94 -20.09 9.03
CA THR A 252 -11.73 -20.18 9.87
C THR A 252 -11.83 -21.46 10.70
N ARG A 253 -10.74 -21.87 11.38
CA ARG A 253 -10.80 -22.99 12.33
C ARG A 253 -11.77 -22.77 13.51
N LYS A 254 -12.20 -21.53 13.74
CA LYS A 254 -13.16 -21.13 14.79
C LYS A 254 -14.61 -21.08 14.28
N SER A 255 -14.84 -21.27 12.98
CA SER A 255 -16.18 -21.27 12.42
C SER A 255 -17.00 -22.44 12.96
N ASP A 256 -18.30 -22.23 13.14
CA ASP A 256 -19.21 -23.29 13.56
C ASP A 256 -19.28 -24.36 12.44
N PRO A 257 -18.85 -25.61 12.70
CA PRO A 257 -18.88 -26.67 11.68
C PRO A 257 -20.31 -27.02 11.26
N TRP A 258 -21.33 -26.67 12.04
CA TRP A 258 -22.74 -26.91 11.72
C TRP A 258 -23.39 -25.78 10.93
N TYR A 259 -22.66 -24.71 10.65
CA TYR A 259 -23.12 -23.63 9.79
C TYR A 259 -21.92 -22.88 9.17
N LEU A 260 -21.29 -23.50 8.19
CA LEU A 260 -20.19 -22.91 7.44
C LEU A 260 -20.71 -21.87 6.43
N PRO A 261 -20.14 -20.65 6.40
CA PRO A 261 -20.55 -19.60 5.47
C PRO A 261 -20.19 -19.93 4.02
N ARG A 262 -20.98 -19.41 3.08
CA ARG A 262 -20.77 -19.51 1.62
C ARG A 262 -21.09 -18.20 0.92
N PHE A 263 -20.43 -17.96 -0.20
CA PHE A 263 -20.72 -16.84 -1.10
C PHE A 263 -21.43 -17.36 -2.36
N GLU A 264 -22.67 -16.93 -2.59
CA GLU A 264 -23.39 -17.16 -3.85
C GLU A 264 -22.73 -16.37 -4.97
N VAL A 265 -22.11 -17.09 -5.92
CA VAL A 265 -21.35 -16.47 -7.03
C VAL A 265 -21.72 -17.08 -8.39
N GLY A 266 -22.63 -18.06 -8.42
CA GLY A 266 -23.11 -18.75 -9.62
C GLY A 266 -24.19 -18.01 -10.41
N MET A 267 -24.16 -16.67 -10.44
CA MET A 267 -25.14 -15.83 -11.15
C MET A 267 -24.47 -15.09 -12.32
N PRO A 268 -25.20 -14.73 -13.40
CA PRO A 268 -24.61 -14.01 -14.53
C PRO A 268 -24.03 -12.65 -14.11
N SER A 269 -24.61 -12.01 -13.09
CA SER A 269 -24.17 -10.72 -12.55
C SER A 269 -22.88 -10.78 -11.71
N PHE A 270 -22.33 -11.97 -11.45
CA PHE A 270 -21.07 -12.15 -10.72
C PHE A 270 -19.91 -12.33 -11.70
N THR A 271 -19.39 -11.22 -12.22
CA THR A 271 -18.23 -11.23 -13.11
C THR A 271 -16.95 -11.60 -12.34
N PRO A 272 -15.86 -12.01 -13.03
CA PRO A 272 -14.58 -12.26 -12.39
C PRO A 272 -14.07 -11.08 -11.56
N GLU A 273 -14.28 -9.85 -12.03
CA GLU A 273 -13.87 -8.62 -11.33
C GLU A 273 -14.67 -8.42 -10.04
N ARG A 274 -15.99 -8.69 -10.08
CA ARG A 274 -16.84 -8.62 -8.89
C ARG A 274 -16.47 -9.70 -7.87
N LEU A 275 -16.16 -10.91 -8.33
CA LEU A 275 -15.68 -12.00 -7.49
C LEU A 275 -14.37 -11.62 -6.78
N LEU A 276 -13.39 -11.11 -7.53
CA LEU A 276 -12.12 -10.67 -6.95
C LEU A 276 -12.29 -9.51 -5.97
N ALA A 277 -13.08 -8.48 -6.33
CA ALA A 277 -13.35 -7.36 -5.44
C ALA A 277 -13.99 -7.81 -4.12
N MET A 278 -14.96 -8.72 -4.18
CA MET A 278 -15.58 -9.30 -2.99
C MET A 278 -14.55 -10.06 -2.14
N LEU A 279 -13.76 -10.96 -2.74
CA LEU A 279 -12.78 -11.75 -2.01
C LEU A 279 -11.64 -10.89 -1.44
N GLU A 280 -11.22 -9.83 -2.12
CA GLU A 280 -10.25 -8.86 -1.60
C GLU A 280 -10.78 -8.17 -0.34
N VAL A 281 -12.06 -7.80 -0.32
CA VAL A 281 -12.70 -7.22 0.87
C VAL A 281 -12.73 -8.26 1.99
N GLU A 282 -13.23 -9.47 1.72
CA GLU A 282 -13.43 -10.51 2.74
C GLU A 282 -12.10 -10.97 3.35
N PHE A 283 -11.09 -11.27 2.54
CA PHE A 283 -9.75 -11.59 3.03
C PHE A 283 -9.03 -10.37 3.62
N GLY A 284 -9.41 -9.15 3.22
CA GLY A 284 -8.91 -7.90 3.81
C GLY A 284 -9.43 -7.61 5.22
N LYS A 285 -10.56 -8.18 5.66
CA LYS A 285 -11.20 -7.91 6.97
C LYS A 285 -10.37 -8.27 8.23
N ARG A 286 -9.16 -8.83 8.08
CA ARG A 286 -8.22 -9.01 9.20
C ARG A 286 -7.39 -7.76 9.50
N GLU A 287 -7.25 -6.87 8.54
CA GLU A 287 -6.67 -5.55 8.78
C GLU A 287 -7.84 -4.63 9.15
N ALA A 288 -7.81 -4.04 10.34
CA ALA A 288 -8.56 -2.82 10.64
C ALA A 288 -8.01 -1.71 9.72
N PHE A 289 -8.34 -1.79 8.44
CA PHE A 289 -7.83 -0.88 7.42
C PHE A 289 -8.79 0.29 7.32
N SER A 290 -8.51 1.33 8.11
CA SER A 290 -9.08 2.65 7.88
C SER A 290 -8.34 3.30 6.70
N GLY A 291 -9.03 3.60 5.61
CA GLY A 291 -8.38 4.12 4.41
C GLY A 291 -9.35 4.35 3.24
N TRP A 292 -8.84 4.96 2.18
CA TRP A 292 -9.58 5.17 0.94
C TRP A 292 -9.87 3.82 0.25
N GLN A 293 -11.06 3.70 -0.32
CA GLN A 293 -11.45 2.61 -1.21
C GLN A 293 -12.31 3.14 -2.36
N LEU A 294 -12.05 2.64 -3.56
CA LEU A 294 -12.94 2.82 -4.70
C LEU A 294 -14.12 1.87 -4.54
N ALA A 295 -15.35 2.36 -4.35
CA ALA A 295 -16.52 1.47 -4.33
C ALA A 295 -17.19 1.32 -5.70
N GLY A 296 -16.82 2.13 -6.70
CA GLY A 296 -17.29 1.97 -8.08
C GLY A 296 -17.10 3.21 -8.93
N ILE A 297 -17.55 3.12 -10.19
CA ILE A 297 -17.68 4.25 -11.11
C ILE A 297 -19.17 4.41 -11.39
N ASP A 298 -19.74 5.57 -11.07
CA ASP A 298 -21.14 5.90 -11.30
C ASP A 298 -21.22 7.14 -12.20
N ASN A 299 -22.03 7.09 -13.26
CA ASN A 299 -22.10 8.13 -14.30
C ASN A 299 -20.72 8.58 -14.82
N PHE A 300 -19.81 7.63 -15.05
CA PHE A 300 -18.41 7.88 -15.47
C PHE A 300 -17.58 8.70 -14.47
N GLN A 301 -17.99 8.77 -13.20
CA GLN A 301 -17.23 9.40 -12.11
C GLN A 301 -16.87 8.36 -11.04
N PRO A 302 -15.63 8.32 -10.56
CA PRO A 302 -15.24 7.40 -9.49
C PRO A 302 -15.88 7.84 -8.17
N ARG A 303 -16.51 6.89 -7.46
CA ARG A 303 -16.99 7.08 -6.09
C ARG A 303 -15.96 6.49 -5.13
N ILE A 304 -15.32 7.36 -4.36
CA ILE A 304 -14.29 6.98 -3.41
C ILE A 304 -14.82 7.20 -2.00
N PHE A 305 -14.67 6.17 -1.20
CA PHE A 305 -15.14 6.11 0.17
C PHE A 305 -13.95 6.02 1.10
N TRP A 306 -14.10 6.60 2.29
CA TRP A 306 -13.27 6.30 3.43
C TRP A 306 -13.92 5.14 4.16
N LEU A 307 -13.19 4.05 4.34
CA LEU A 307 -13.57 3.01 5.28
C LEU A 307 -13.03 3.35 6.66
N GLU A 308 -13.89 3.27 7.66
CA GLU A 308 -13.53 3.39 9.07
C GLU A 308 -14.22 2.23 9.79
N GLU A 309 -13.45 1.26 10.32
CA GLU A 309 -13.97 0.07 11.01
C GLU A 309 -15.07 -0.70 10.23
N GLY A 310 -14.96 -0.72 8.89
CA GLY A 310 -15.94 -1.39 8.02
C GLY A 310 -17.20 -0.57 7.71
N GLN A 311 -17.32 0.66 8.21
CA GLN A 311 -18.35 1.60 7.77
C GLN A 311 -17.91 2.34 6.50
N VAL A 312 -18.76 2.30 5.47
CA VAL A 312 -18.56 2.99 4.19
C VAL A 312 -19.01 4.45 4.32
N ARG A 313 -18.10 5.40 4.12
CA ARG A 313 -18.40 6.84 4.19
C ARG A 313 -17.90 7.54 2.94
N GLU A 314 -18.77 8.22 2.19
CA GLU A 314 -18.40 8.88 0.92
C GLU A 314 -17.41 10.01 1.17
N ALA A 315 -16.27 10.02 0.46
CA ALA A 315 -15.11 10.83 0.84
C ALA A 315 -14.51 11.69 -0.28
N LEU A 316 -14.71 11.36 -1.56
CA LEU A 316 -14.37 12.25 -2.69
C LEU A 316 -15.56 12.41 -3.64
N GLN A 317 -15.90 13.66 -3.96
CA GLN A 317 -16.86 13.99 -5.00
C GLN A 317 -16.29 15.05 -5.96
N ILE A 318 -16.30 14.75 -7.26
CA ILE A 318 -16.02 15.74 -8.31
C ILE A 318 -17.34 16.29 -8.83
N THR A 319 -17.58 17.58 -8.63
CA THR A 319 -18.80 18.25 -9.06
C THR A 319 -18.47 19.45 -9.94
N GLY A 320 -19.33 19.73 -10.91
CA GLY A 320 -19.18 20.85 -11.84
C GLY A 320 -19.15 20.43 -13.31
N PRO A 321 -19.59 21.30 -14.23
CA PRO A 321 -19.74 20.96 -15.64
C PRO A 321 -18.39 20.76 -16.33
N GLY A 322 -18.33 19.75 -17.20
CA GLY A 322 -17.25 19.58 -18.18
C GLY A 322 -16.08 18.70 -17.77
N TRP A 323 -15.96 18.26 -16.51
CA TRP A 323 -14.94 17.29 -16.12
C TRP A 323 -15.26 15.89 -16.66
N LYS A 324 -14.42 15.39 -17.56
CA LYS A 324 -14.47 14.02 -18.06
C LYS A 324 -13.38 13.21 -17.38
N PHE A 325 -13.78 12.17 -16.65
CA PHE A 325 -12.84 11.23 -16.05
C PHE A 325 -12.02 10.53 -17.15
N GLN A 326 -10.71 10.47 -16.96
CA GLN A 326 -9.77 9.95 -17.96
C GLN A 326 -9.25 8.57 -17.58
N LYS A 327 -8.70 8.44 -16.37
CA LYS A 327 -7.97 7.24 -15.96
C LYS A 327 -7.98 7.09 -14.45
N ILE A 328 -8.06 5.82 -14.02
CA ILE A 328 -7.67 5.37 -12.70
C ILE A 328 -6.61 4.28 -12.81
N THR A 329 -5.53 4.44 -12.05
CA THR A 329 -4.59 3.35 -11.78
C THR A 329 -4.72 2.97 -10.31
N ARG A 330 -4.70 1.67 -10.02
CA ARG A 330 -4.67 1.13 -8.66
C ARG A 330 -3.39 0.32 -8.50
N ASP A 331 -2.61 0.69 -7.50
CA ASP A 331 -1.36 0.02 -7.15
C ASP A 331 -1.39 -0.41 -5.68
N GLN A 332 -0.65 -1.47 -5.37
CA GLN A 332 -0.50 -1.94 -4.00
C GLN A 332 0.94 -2.41 -3.77
N LEU A 333 1.54 -1.93 -2.69
CA LEU A 333 2.85 -2.35 -2.19
C LEU A 333 2.71 -2.72 -0.71
N GLY A 334 2.59 -4.03 -0.45
CA GLY A 334 2.31 -4.56 0.89
C GLY A 334 1.02 -3.98 1.49
N PRO A 335 1.08 -3.33 2.68
CA PRO A 335 -0.09 -2.73 3.33
C PRO A 335 -0.47 -1.37 2.70
N PHE A 336 0.33 -0.83 1.79
CA PHE A 336 0.07 0.48 1.19
C PHE A 336 -0.67 0.33 -0.13
N ARG A 337 -1.74 1.09 -0.29
CA ARG A 337 -2.53 1.14 -1.52
C ARG A 337 -2.49 2.55 -2.08
N ARG A 338 -2.46 2.67 -3.41
CA ARG A 338 -2.54 3.95 -4.09
C ARG A 338 -3.57 3.90 -5.20
N TRP A 339 -4.36 4.96 -5.32
CA TRP A 339 -5.20 5.24 -6.48
C TRP A 339 -4.77 6.55 -7.10
N GLN A 340 -4.51 6.54 -8.40
CA GLN A 340 -4.19 7.75 -9.14
C GLN A 340 -5.34 8.04 -10.09
N LEU A 341 -5.99 9.17 -9.90
CA LEU A 341 -7.18 9.56 -10.64
C LEU A 341 -6.91 10.83 -11.45
N SER A 342 -7.46 10.89 -12.65
CA SER A 342 -7.33 12.06 -13.52
C SER A 342 -8.62 12.39 -14.26
N TRP A 343 -8.83 13.68 -14.45
CA TRP A 343 -9.94 14.29 -15.18
C TRP A 343 -9.41 15.36 -16.10
N GLU A 344 -10.10 15.54 -17.22
CA GLU A 344 -9.80 16.56 -18.20
C GLU A 344 -11.10 17.18 -18.72
N LYS A 345 -11.08 18.50 -18.94
CA LYS A 345 -12.15 19.20 -19.64
C LYS A 345 -11.82 19.33 -21.12
N GLU A 346 -12.84 19.55 -21.95
CA GLU A 346 -12.66 19.79 -23.40
C GLU A 346 -11.76 21.00 -23.72
N ASN A 347 -11.67 21.98 -22.82
CA ASN A 347 -10.78 23.14 -23.00
C ASN A 347 -9.31 22.85 -22.61
N GLY A 348 -8.97 21.63 -22.18
CA GLY A 348 -7.62 21.23 -21.79
C GLY A 348 -7.28 21.46 -20.30
N GLU A 349 -8.23 21.90 -19.47
CA GLU A 349 -8.02 21.92 -18.00
C GLU A 349 -7.87 20.50 -17.48
N LYS A 350 -6.87 20.27 -16.62
CA LYS A 350 -6.59 18.96 -16.04
C LYS A 350 -6.66 19.00 -14.53
N LEU A 351 -7.23 17.97 -13.94
CA LEU A 351 -7.27 17.74 -12.49
C LEU A 351 -6.81 16.32 -12.24
N ALA A 352 -5.97 16.14 -11.25
CA ALA A 352 -5.53 14.83 -10.85
C ALA A 352 -5.43 14.74 -9.32
N ILE A 353 -5.83 13.58 -8.79
CA ILE A 353 -5.86 13.31 -7.36
C ILE A 353 -5.25 11.94 -7.14
N ASP A 354 -4.20 11.88 -6.33
CA ASP A 354 -3.62 10.63 -5.85
C ASP A 354 -4.07 10.40 -4.42
N LEU A 355 -4.55 9.20 -4.13
CA LEU A 355 -4.98 8.76 -2.81
C LEU A 355 -4.13 7.61 -2.36
N TYR A 356 -3.53 7.75 -1.19
CA TYR A 356 -2.75 6.70 -0.55
C TYR A 356 -3.51 6.25 0.68
N SER A 357 -3.60 4.94 0.86
CA SER A 357 -4.10 4.35 2.09
C SER A 357 -3.02 3.55 2.77
N VAL A 358 -2.89 3.77 4.07
CA VAL A 358 -1.90 3.17 4.95
C VAL A 358 -2.62 2.62 6.19
N PRO A 359 -2.02 1.71 6.95
CA PRO A 359 -2.62 1.27 8.21
C PRO A 359 -3.00 2.46 9.12
N GLY A 360 -4.26 2.52 9.54
CA GLY A 360 -4.82 3.57 10.41
C GLY A 360 -5.10 4.91 9.74
N GLY A 361 -4.88 5.06 8.43
CA GLY A 361 -5.19 6.31 7.74
C GLY A 361 -4.82 6.38 6.26
N GLY A 362 -4.53 7.59 5.79
CA GLY A 362 -4.24 7.83 4.39
C GLY A 362 -3.85 9.27 4.10
N MET A 363 -3.45 9.52 2.87
CA MET A 363 -3.15 10.86 2.37
C MET A 363 -3.75 11.07 0.98
N TYR A 364 -3.95 12.33 0.62
CA TYR A 364 -4.31 12.73 -0.74
C TYR A 364 -3.31 13.76 -1.26
N LEU A 365 -3.15 13.78 -2.57
CA LEU A 365 -2.39 14.80 -3.29
C LEU A 365 -3.18 15.25 -4.50
N LEU A 366 -3.58 16.52 -4.52
CA LEU A 366 -4.30 17.17 -5.60
C LEU A 366 -3.32 17.97 -6.45
N GLU A 367 -3.46 17.87 -7.77
CA GLU A 367 -2.80 18.72 -8.75
C GLU A 367 -3.81 19.20 -9.79
N TRP A 368 -3.77 20.49 -10.13
CA TRP A 368 -4.63 21.11 -11.13
C TRP A 368 -3.81 21.95 -12.10
N THR A 369 -4.11 21.83 -13.39
CA THR A 369 -3.52 22.62 -14.47
C THR A 369 -4.62 23.41 -15.18
N PRO A 370 -4.54 24.75 -15.25
CA PRO A 370 -5.50 25.59 -15.96
C PRO A 370 -5.35 25.43 -17.49
N ALA A 371 -6.43 25.64 -18.22
CA ALA A 371 -6.38 25.77 -19.68
C ALA A 371 -5.95 27.17 -20.11
N ASN A 372 -6.30 28.18 -19.32
CA ASN A 372 -5.99 29.59 -19.57
C ASN A 372 -6.11 30.42 -18.27
N GLN A 373 -5.79 31.71 -18.33
CA GLN A 373 -5.77 32.59 -17.15
C GLN A 373 -7.14 32.75 -16.47
N ASP A 374 -8.23 32.53 -17.19
CA ASP A 374 -9.60 32.68 -16.70
C ASP A 374 -10.11 31.39 -16.03
N SER A 375 -9.36 30.28 -16.15
CA SER A 375 -9.66 29.04 -15.45
C SER A 375 -9.66 29.25 -13.94
N LYS A 376 -10.67 28.66 -13.28
CA LYS A 376 -10.86 28.76 -11.82
C LYS A 376 -11.09 27.38 -11.21
N LEU A 377 -10.32 27.06 -10.19
CA LEU A 377 -10.55 25.90 -9.33
C LEU A 377 -11.14 26.35 -8.00
N VAL A 378 -12.25 25.71 -7.61
CA VAL A 378 -12.78 25.79 -6.24
C VAL A 378 -12.88 24.36 -5.69
N TYR A 379 -12.50 24.15 -4.45
CA TYR A 379 -12.73 22.88 -3.77
C TYR A 379 -12.79 23.10 -2.26
N HIS A 380 -13.36 22.15 -1.52
CA HIS A 380 -13.42 22.26 -0.07
C HIS A 380 -13.25 20.91 0.63
N TRP A 381 -12.72 21.01 1.84
CA TRP A 381 -12.72 19.94 2.83
C TRP A 381 -13.83 20.22 3.84
N GLN A 382 -14.72 19.26 4.09
CA GLN A 382 -15.82 19.42 5.04
C GLN A 382 -15.84 18.27 6.05
N ARG A 383 -16.13 18.60 7.31
CA ARG A 383 -16.56 17.63 8.33
C ARG A 383 -18.07 17.68 8.47
N VAL A 384 -18.75 16.55 8.29
CA VAL A 384 -20.22 16.47 8.42
C VAL A 384 -20.58 16.24 9.90
N GLY A 385 -21.15 17.23 10.58
CA GLY A 385 -21.43 17.21 12.03
C GLY A 385 -20.17 17.22 12.93
N GLU A 386 -20.36 17.21 14.26
CA GLU A 386 -19.23 17.23 15.23
C GLU A 386 -18.43 15.92 15.31
N LYS A 387 -19.04 14.80 14.87
CA LYS A 387 -18.47 13.44 14.96
C LYS A 387 -18.49 12.67 13.63
N GLY A 388 -18.87 13.28 12.52
CA GLY A 388 -18.92 12.60 11.22
C GLY A 388 -17.62 12.69 10.42
N PRO A 389 -17.56 11.98 9.28
CA PRO A 389 -16.36 11.82 8.47
C PRO A 389 -15.92 13.12 7.78
N TRP A 390 -14.64 13.14 7.42
CA TRP A 390 -14.07 14.15 6.54
C TRP A 390 -14.38 13.83 5.08
N GLN A 391 -14.77 14.84 4.32
CA GLN A 391 -15.10 14.75 2.90
C GLN A 391 -14.33 15.80 2.11
N VAL A 392 -13.83 15.42 0.95
CA VAL A 392 -13.25 16.32 -0.05
C VAL A 392 -14.25 16.47 -1.19
N ARG A 393 -14.68 17.69 -1.48
CA ARG A 393 -15.56 17.97 -2.61
C ARG A 393 -14.92 19.03 -3.49
N THR A 394 -14.78 18.73 -4.77
CA THR A 394 -14.26 19.69 -5.76
C THR A 394 -15.42 20.29 -6.55
N ILE A 395 -15.37 21.60 -6.82
CA ILE A 395 -16.38 22.36 -7.56
C ILE A 395 -15.64 23.23 -8.59
N SER A 396 -15.70 22.91 -9.88
CA SER A 396 -15.18 23.84 -10.91
C SER A 396 -16.30 24.67 -11.54
N TYR A 397 -16.05 25.97 -11.73
CA TYR A 397 -17.04 26.96 -12.16
C TYR A 397 -16.70 27.58 -13.53
N ARG A 398 -17.72 27.97 -14.31
CA ARG A 398 -17.59 28.88 -15.47
C ARG A 398 -18.20 30.25 -15.13
N PRO A 399 -17.46 31.37 -15.26
CA PRO A 399 -17.92 32.72 -14.85
C PRO A 399 -19.22 33.25 -15.48
N SER A 400 -19.69 32.72 -16.61
CA SER A 400 -20.65 33.45 -17.45
C SER A 400 -22.13 33.06 -17.34
N GLN A 401 -22.52 32.12 -16.47
CA GLN A 401 -23.94 31.67 -16.43
C GLN A 401 -24.64 31.61 -15.06
N TYR A 402 -23.95 31.83 -13.94
CA TYR A 402 -24.61 31.85 -12.63
C TYR A 402 -24.14 33.02 -11.75
N GLY A 403 -25.09 33.75 -11.18
CA GLY A 403 -24.85 34.90 -10.31
C GLY A 403 -24.16 34.53 -8.99
N PRO A 404 -23.76 35.53 -8.19
CA PRO A 404 -23.14 35.30 -6.89
C PRO A 404 -24.17 34.67 -5.93
N TYR A 405 -23.79 33.52 -5.35
CA TYR A 405 -24.31 32.91 -4.11
C TYR A 405 -25.50 33.63 -3.45
N SER A 406 -26.75 33.21 -3.74
CA SER A 406 -27.93 33.76 -3.06
C SER A 406 -28.82 32.74 -2.35
N GLN A 407 -28.61 31.42 -2.49
CA GLN A 407 -29.47 30.43 -1.82
C GLN A 407 -28.81 29.60 -0.70
N LEU A 408 -27.48 29.58 -0.61
CA LEU A 408 -26.75 29.00 0.54
C LEU A 408 -26.14 30.06 1.48
N ALA A 409 -26.11 31.33 1.04
CA ALA A 409 -25.50 32.43 1.78
C ALA A 409 -26.38 33.00 2.91
N SER A 410 -27.68 32.67 2.96
CA SER A 410 -28.62 33.24 3.92
C SER A 410 -28.58 32.60 5.32
N MET A 411 -27.73 31.60 5.55
CA MET A 411 -27.64 30.86 6.82
C MET A 411 -26.21 30.74 7.37
N VAL A 412 -25.26 31.55 6.89
CA VAL A 412 -23.83 31.42 7.23
C VAL A 412 -23.33 32.67 7.93
N THR A 413 -22.83 32.53 9.14
CA THR A 413 -22.02 33.56 9.80
C THR A 413 -20.59 33.47 9.26
N THR A 414 -20.18 34.43 8.45
CA THR A 414 -18.77 34.62 8.09
C THR A 414 -18.05 35.27 9.26
N SER A 415 -17.17 34.55 9.94
CA SER A 415 -16.21 35.15 10.87
C SER A 415 -14.79 35.04 10.30
N SER A 416 -14.02 36.13 10.38
CA SER A 416 -12.56 36.02 10.43
C SER A 416 -12.21 35.30 11.72
N TRP A 417 -11.38 34.27 11.65
CA TRP A 417 -10.96 33.49 12.81
C TRP A 417 -10.42 34.40 13.94
N PRO A 418 -10.73 34.13 15.22
CA PRO A 418 -9.95 34.68 16.31
C PRO A 418 -8.49 34.17 16.20
N ALA A 419 -7.52 34.99 16.58
CA ALA A 419 -6.11 34.58 16.59
C ALA A 419 -5.93 33.32 17.46
N PRO A 420 -5.24 32.26 16.97
CA PRO A 420 -5.06 31.05 17.76
C PRO A 420 -4.09 31.29 18.91
N ASP A 421 -4.46 30.91 20.14
CA ASP A 421 -3.53 30.81 21.27
C ASP A 421 -2.40 29.80 20.98
N ASP A 422 -1.24 29.96 21.63
CA ASP A 422 0.05 29.27 21.41
C ASP A 422 0.05 27.72 21.44
N LYS A 423 -1.11 27.08 21.68
CA LYS A 423 -1.31 25.63 21.57
C LYS A 423 -1.54 25.13 20.15
N TRP A 424 -1.82 26.03 19.21
CA TRP A 424 -2.08 25.72 17.80
C TRP A 424 -0.87 26.12 16.94
N LEU A 425 -0.04 25.15 16.55
CA LEU A 425 1.08 25.39 15.62
C LEU A 425 0.59 25.50 14.16
N VAL A 426 -0.29 26.47 13.87
CA VAL A 426 -0.70 26.84 12.52
C VAL A 426 -0.79 28.37 12.43
N GLN A 427 0.30 29.00 11.98
CA GLN A 427 0.26 30.40 11.55
C GLN A 427 -0.39 30.49 10.15
N PRO A 428 -0.87 31.66 9.70
CA PRO A 428 -1.48 31.86 8.37
C PRO A 428 -0.63 31.47 7.14
N ASN A 429 0.60 30.99 7.35
CA ASN A 429 1.54 30.48 6.35
C ASN A 429 1.92 29.00 6.58
N ARG A 430 1.15 28.24 7.37
CA ARG A 430 1.40 26.83 7.71
C ARG A 430 0.12 26.02 7.46
N GLY A 431 0.26 24.74 7.06
CA GLY A 431 -0.87 23.84 6.86
C GLY A 431 -1.82 23.74 8.07
N TYR A 432 -3.07 23.38 7.82
CA TYR A 432 -4.16 23.35 8.79
C TYR A 432 -4.24 21.98 9.47
N PHE A 433 -4.12 21.95 10.80
CA PHE A 433 -4.35 20.76 11.60
C PHE A 433 -5.71 20.85 12.29
N TRP A 434 -6.50 19.79 12.17
CA TRP A 434 -7.80 19.67 12.82
C TRP A 434 -7.80 18.51 13.82
N PRO A 435 -7.80 18.78 15.13
CA PRO A 435 -7.88 17.74 16.15
C PRO A 435 -9.30 17.22 16.33
N GLY A 436 -9.44 15.96 16.69
CA GLY A 436 -10.74 15.36 17.00
C GLY A 436 -10.62 14.04 17.76
N GLN A 437 -11.62 13.73 18.60
CA GLN A 437 -11.70 12.46 19.32
C GLN A 437 -11.96 11.23 18.43
N LYS A 438 -12.28 11.44 17.13
CA LYS A 438 -12.57 10.42 16.11
C LYS A 438 -12.01 10.89 14.76
N GLY A 439 -10.69 10.92 14.68
CA GLY A 439 -9.95 11.21 13.46
C GLY A 439 -9.37 12.62 13.39
N GLU A 440 -8.08 12.67 13.08
CA GLU A 440 -7.28 13.87 12.91
C GLU A 440 -6.96 14.10 11.43
N VAL A 441 -6.86 15.37 11.04
CA VAL A 441 -6.55 15.78 9.66
C VAL A 441 -5.46 16.84 9.65
N TYR A 442 -4.55 16.70 8.71
CA TYR A 442 -3.60 17.73 8.31
C TYR A 442 -3.81 18.08 6.85
N LEU A 443 -3.94 19.37 6.53
CA LEU A 443 -4.04 19.89 5.16
C LEU A 443 -2.88 20.84 4.92
N SER A 444 -2.07 20.58 3.90
CA SER A 444 -0.95 21.45 3.54
C SER A 444 -1.43 22.82 3.06
N ARG A 445 -0.48 23.76 2.92
CA ARG A 445 -0.75 24.95 2.12
C ARG A 445 -0.98 24.54 0.67
N GLY A 446 -1.85 25.29 0.00
CA GLY A 446 -2.00 25.21 -1.45
C GLY A 446 -0.93 26.04 -2.15
N ASP A 447 -0.16 25.41 -3.03
CA ASP A 447 0.96 26.05 -3.73
C ASP A 447 0.72 26.09 -5.25
N SER A 448 1.13 27.20 -5.85
CA SER A 448 1.12 27.39 -7.30
C SER A 448 2.53 27.20 -7.84
N TRP A 449 2.65 26.69 -9.07
CA TRP A 449 3.92 26.27 -9.66
C TRP A 449 4.05 26.75 -11.10
N GLU A 450 5.25 27.15 -11.48
CA GLU A 450 5.73 27.13 -12.85
C GLU A 450 6.56 25.86 -13.05
N VAL A 451 6.20 25.04 -14.04
CA VAL A 451 6.95 23.82 -14.36
C VAL A 451 8.16 24.19 -15.21
N LEU A 452 9.37 24.00 -14.67
CA LEU A 452 10.62 24.32 -15.38
C LEU A 452 11.15 23.11 -16.18
N GLN A 453 11.05 21.92 -15.59
CA GLN A 453 11.31 20.61 -16.20
C GLN A 453 10.55 19.53 -15.43
N GLU A 454 10.63 18.27 -15.86
CA GLU A 454 9.83 17.17 -15.30
C GLU A 454 9.95 17.03 -13.77
N ASP A 455 11.15 17.23 -13.23
CA ASP A 455 11.47 17.06 -11.81
C ASP A 455 11.70 18.39 -11.08
N THR A 456 11.46 19.53 -11.72
CA THR A 456 11.81 20.86 -11.16
C THR A 456 10.72 21.89 -11.38
N ARG A 457 10.37 22.59 -10.31
CA ARG A 457 9.25 23.53 -10.26
C ARG A 457 9.66 24.79 -9.52
N ARG A 458 9.20 25.94 -10.00
CA ARG A 458 9.31 27.22 -9.29
C ARG A 458 7.99 27.52 -8.61
N GLU A 459 8.03 27.73 -7.30
CA GLU A 459 6.85 28.11 -6.53
C GLU A 459 6.46 29.56 -6.85
N LEU A 460 5.15 29.79 -7.03
CA LEU A 460 4.54 31.08 -7.36
C LEU A 460 3.71 31.62 -6.19
N ASP A 461 3.52 32.93 -6.16
CA ASP A 461 2.72 33.66 -5.17
C ASP A 461 1.68 34.53 -5.91
N PRO A 462 0.39 34.57 -5.51
CA PRO A 462 -0.22 33.86 -4.38
C PRO A 462 -0.66 32.42 -4.67
N GLY A 463 -0.67 31.62 -3.61
CA GLY A 463 -1.33 30.32 -3.57
C GLY A 463 -2.86 30.45 -3.53
N ALA A 464 -3.55 29.40 -3.08
CA ALA A 464 -5.01 29.42 -2.96
C ALA A 464 -5.51 30.46 -1.95
N LYS A 465 -6.61 31.14 -2.28
CA LYS A 465 -7.41 31.88 -1.28
C LYS A 465 -8.20 30.87 -0.46
N VAL A 466 -8.03 30.89 0.86
CA VAL A 466 -8.70 29.95 1.79
C VAL A 466 -9.77 30.68 2.59
N GLN A 467 -10.95 30.09 2.71
CA GLN A 467 -12.07 30.60 3.51
C GLN A 467 -12.64 29.50 4.38
N LEU A 468 -12.89 29.78 5.66
CA LEU A 468 -13.61 28.86 6.53
C LEU A 468 -15.11 29.16 6.52
N HIS A 469 -15.92 28.12 6.42
CA HIS A 469 -17.37 28.19 6.47
C HIS A 469 -17.89 27.24 7.54
N SER A 470 -18.63 27.75 8.52
CA SER A 470 -19.24 26.94 9.59
C SER A 470 -20.74 27.15 9.63
N ASN A 471 -21.51 26.07 9.80
CA ASN A 471 -22.95 26.10 10.00
C ASN A 471 -23.41 24.93 10.88
N GLN A 472 -24.72 24.82 11.13
CA GLN A 472 -25.32 23.76 11.96
C GLN A 472 -25.08 22.33 11.46
N TYR A 473 -24.63 22.16 10.21
CA TYR A 473 -24.36 20.86 9.59
C TYR A 473 -22.87 20.50 9.56
N GLY A 474 -21.97 21.41 9.96
CA GLY A 474 -20.54 21.15 10.03
C GLY A 474 -19.66 22.36 9.69
N THR A 475 -18.36 22.09 9.51
CA THR A 475 -17.38 23.10 9.10
C THR A 475 -16.63 22.66 7.84
N ALA A 476 -16.38 23.61 6.94
CA ALA A 476 -15.68 23.41 5.69
C ALA A 476 -14.59 24.46 5.41
N LEU A 477 -13.43 24.02 4.93
CA LEU A 477 -12.35 24.86 4.40
C LEU A 477 -12.45 24.91 2.87
N TRP A 478 -12.75 26.09 2.34
CA TRP A 478 -12.89 26.35 0.91
C TRP A 478 -11.62 26.98 0.34
N TYR A 479 -11.15 26.44 -0.76
CA TYR A 479 -9.99 26.89 -1.51
C TYR A 479 -10.46 27.44 -2.86
N SER A 480 -9.97 28.61 -3.24
CA SER A 480 -10.20 29.21 -4.56
C SER A 480 -8.88 29.59 -5.20
N VAL A 481 -8.63 29.05 -6.39
CA VAL A 481 -7.42 29.31 -7.20
C VAL A 481 -7.84 29.93 -8.53
N THR A 482 -7.21 31.05 -8.89
CA THR A 482 -7.51 31.85 -10.09
C THR A 482 -6.23 32.48 -10.64
N GLY A 483 -6.20 32.79 -11.94
CA GLY A 483 -5.13 33.60 -12.53
C GLY A 483 -3.86 32.83 -12.89
N LEU A 484 -3.88 31.50 -12.84
CA LEU A 484 -2.78 30.67 -13.32
C LEU A 484 -2.81 30.56 -14.84
N LYS A 485 -1.64 30.64 -15.48
CA LYS A 485 -1.46 30.59 -16.93
C LYS A 485 -1.23 29.14 -17.41
N PRO A 486 -1.42 28.85 -18.72
CA PRO A 486 -0.97 27.58 -19.28
C PRO A 486 0.50 27.30 -18.97
N GLY A 487 0.84 26.06 -18.60
CA GLY A 487 2.18 25.68 -18.14
C GLY A 487 2.43 25.91 -16.64
N GLN A 488 1.48 26.52 -15.93
CA GLN A 488 1.47 26.58 -14.47
C GLN A 488 0.58 25.49 -13.88
N ALA A 489 0.78 25.17 -12.61
CA ALA A 489 -0.04 24.20 -11.90
C ALA A 489 -0.34 24.68 -10.47
N TYR A 490 -1.35 24.08 -9.85
CA TYR A 490 -1.63 24.22 -8.43
C TYR A 490 -1.57 22.84 -7.79
N SER A 491 -1.04 22.74 -6.58
CA SER A 491 -1.08 21.52 -5.80
C SER A 491 -1.44 21.75 -4.34
N GLN A 492 -2.03 20.73 -3.74
CA GLN A 492 -2.19 20.64 -2.30
C GLN A 492 -2.17 19.16 -1.90
N TRP A 493 -1.68 18.86 -0.70
CA TRP A 493 -1.81 17.53 -0.13
C TRP A 493 -2.40 17.59 1.27
N GLY A 494 -2.76 16.44 1.81
CA GLY A 494 -3.12 16.32 3.21
C GLY A 494 -3.20 14.88 3.65
N ALA A 495 -3.19 14.68 4.96
CA ALA A 495 -3.20 13.38 5.60
C ALA A 495 -4.35 13.28 6.60
N VAL A 496 -4.91 12.09 6.71
CA VAL A 496 -6.08 11.78 7.52
C VAL A 496 -5.81 10.50 8.31
N ALA A 497 -6.27 10.44 9.55
CA ALA A 497 -6.21 9.26 10.41
C ALA A 497 -7.59 8.96 11.00
N SER A 498 -7.89 7.69 11.28
CA SER A 498 -9.14 7.32 11.95
C SER A 498 -9.16 7.67 13.43
N GLU A 499 -8.00 7.66 14.08
CA GLU A 499 -7.86 8.00 15.51
C GLU A 499 -6.90 9.16 15.69
N GLN A 500 -5.59 8.90 15.59
CA GLN A 500 -4.52 9.86 15.79
C GLN A 500 -3.56 9.87 14.60
N LEU A 501 -3.25 11.07 14.11
CA LEU A 501 -2.33 11.31 12.99
C LEU A 501 -0.89 11.44 13.47
N LEU A 502 -0.68 12.14 14.60
CA LEU A 502 0.63 12.40 15.20
C LEU A 502 0.56 12.37 16.72
N ASN A 503 1.59 11.82 17.39
CA ASN A 503 1.75 11.97 18.83
C ASN A 503 2.41 13.32 19.16
N TRP A 504 1.60 14.28 19.62
CA TRP A 504 2.04 15.64 19.97
C TRP A 504 2.89 15.74 21.24
N GLU A 505 2.97 14.69 22.04
CA GLU A 505 3.86 14.67 23.20
C GLU A 505 5.29 14.23 22.81
N ASN A 506 5.43 13.59 21.65
CA ASN A 506 6.73 13.16 21.14
C ASN A 506 7.47 14.32 20.46
N GLN A 507 8.40 14.92 21.20
CA GLN A 507 9.25 16.01 20.70
C GLN A 507 10.12 15.59 19.50
N ILE A 508 10.43 14.30 19.37
CA ILE A 508 11.18 13.78 18.21
C ILE A 508 10.30 13.85 16.96
N SER A 509 9.08 13.31 17.03
CA SER A 509 8.08 13.36 15.97
C SER A 509 7.79 14.80 15.54
N ILE A 510 7.61 15.72 16.49
CA ILE A 510 7.41 17.15 16.17
C ILE A 510 8.62 17.74 15.43
N ALA A 511 9.84 17.45 15.88
CA ALA A 511 11.04 17.91 15.21
C ALA A 511 11.15 17.32 13.79
N ASP A 512 10.76 16.06 13.60
CA ASP A 512 10.82 15.38 12.31
C ASP A 512 9.72 15.82 11.34
N VAL A 513 8.52 16.18 11.81
CA VAL A 513 7.52 16.88 11.00
C VAL A 513 8.09 18.21 10.48
N ARG A 514 8.76 18.98 11.34
CA ARG A 514 9.44 20.23 10.94
C ARG A 514 10.66 20.01 10.05
N ARG A 515 11.23 18.81 10.00
CA ARG A 515 12.30 18.47 9.06
C ARG A 515 11.73 18.01 7.72
N ALA A 516 10.67 17.21 7.73
CA ALA A 516 9.94 16.89 6.53
C ALA A 516 9.46 18.17 5.84
N ASP A 517 9.07 19.19 6.62
CA ASP A 517 8.60 20.53 6.23
C ASP A 517 8.07 20.57 4.81
N GLY A 518 7.00 19.81 4.57
CA GLY A 518 6.32 19.66 3.29
C GLY A 518 5.56 20.90 2.81
N ASP A 519 5.81 22.06 3.44
CA ASP A 519 5.24 23.36 3.10
C ASP A 519 6.32 24.42 2.80
N ARG A 520 7.47 24.47 3.50
CA ARG A 520 8.43 25.59 3.34
C ARG A 520 9.79 25.17 2.80
N TYR A 521 10.50 24.28 3.50
CA TYR A 521 11.85 23.85 3.09
C TYR A 521 11.81 22.71 2.07
N ARG A 522 10.74 21.91 2.10
CA ARG A 522 10.48 20.84 1.16
C ARG A 522 9.03 20.91 0.70
N LYS A 523 8.71 20.23 -0.38
CA LYS A 523 7.38 20.26 -0.99
C LYS A 523 6.95 18.84 -1.30
N VAL A 524 5.76 18.48 -0.86
CA VAL A 524 5.17 17.18 -1.13
C VAL A 524 4.22 17.33 -2.31
N LEU A 525 4.57 16.72 -3.44
CA LEU A 525 3.80 16.74 -4.68
C LEU A 525 3.40 15.32 -5.07
N ARG A 526 2.44 15.18 -6.02
CA ARG A 526 1.91 13.89 -6.49
C ARG A 526 3.02 12.91 -6.91
N ASP A 527 4.11 13.45 -7.43
CA ASP A 527 5.22 12.67 -7.97
C ASP A 527 6.47 12.67 -7.08
N GLY A 528 6.35 12.97 -5.78
CA GLY A 528 7.40 12.77 -4.79
C GLY A 528 7.68 13.99 -3.92
N ILE A 529 8.83 13.95 -3.24
CA ILE A 529 9.25 14.99 -2.30
C ILE A 529 10.34 15.84 -2.95
N TYR A 530 10.13 17.14 -2.92
CA TYR A 530 11.00 18.12 -3.55
C TYR A 530 11.76 18.91 -2.51
N ASN A 531 13.06 19.06 -2.71
CA ASN A 531 13.93 19.94 -1.93
C ASN A 531 14.14 21.25 -2.68
N GLN A 532 14.49 22.32 -1.97
CA GLN A 532 15.01 23.51 -2.63
C GLN A 532 16.26 23.14 -3.46
N THR A 533 16.34 23.63 -4.70
CA THR A 533 17.50 23.36 -5.59
C THR A 533 18.78 23.90 -4.95
N PRO A 534 19.83 23.06 -4.77
CA PRO A 534 21.09 23.52 -4.23
C PRO A 534 21.77 24.55 -5.15
N GLY A 535 22.66 25.35 -4.57
CA GLY A 535 23.47 26.27 -5.36
C GLY A 535 24.30 25.54 -6.42
N GLY A 536 24.30 26.05 -7.66
CA GLY A 536 25.04 25.45 -8.78
C GLY A 536 24.26 24.40 -9.58
N TYR A 537 23.04 24.06 -9.17
CA TYR A 537 22.12 23.22 -9.96
C TYR A 537 21.35 24.08 -10.96
N GLU A 538 21.11 23.55 -12.16
CA GLU A 538 20.25 24.16 -13.19
C GLU A 538 19.19 23.16 -13.67
N PRO A 539 17.91 23.58 -13.76
CA PRO A 539 17.35 24.87 -13.35
C PRO A 539 17.46 25.09 -11.83
N GLY A 540 17.76 26.32 -11.42
CA GLY A 540 17.92 26.67 -10.02
C GLY A 540 17.49 28.11 -9.74
N GLY A 541 17.41 28.48 -8.47
CA GLY A 541 17.10 29.85 -8.06
C GLY A 541 16.33 29.93 -6.74
N GLU A 542 15.89 31.13 -6.41
CA GLU A 542 15.01 31.35 -5.27
C GLU A 542 13.66 30.68 -5.52
N ARG A 543 13.12 29.98 -4.50
CA ARG A 543 11.83 29.26 -4.58
C ARG A 543 11.76 28.23 -5.72
N VAL A 544 12.91 27.74 -6.20
CA VAL A 544 12.98 26.61 -7.14
C VAL A 544 13.22 25.34 -6.34
N PHE A 545 12.40 24.33 -6.62
CA PHE A 545 12.39 23.05 -5.93
C PHE A 545 12.54 21.93 -6.94
N TRP A 546 13.30 20.90 -6.58
CA TRP A 546 13.51 19.72 -7.41
C TRP A 546 13.27 18.44 -6.63
N ARG A 547 12.80 17.41 -7.33
CA ARG A 547 12.59 16.08 -6.76
C ARG A 547 13.93 15.39 -6.57
N ILE A 548 14.31 15.17 -5.32
CA ILE A 548 15.55 14.48 -4.99
C ILE A 548 15.34 12.95 -5.11
N PRO A 549 16.23 12.22 -5.82
CA PRO A 549 16.10 10.76 -5.93
C PRO A 549 16.21 10.01 -4.60
N ALA A 550 17.01 10.52 -3.66
CA ALA A 550 17.54 9.83 -2.47
C ALA A 550 16.54 9.43 -1.37
N GLN A 551 15.26 9.83 -1.47
CA GLN A 551 14.20 9.47 -0.52
C GLN A 551 14.50 9.76 0.97
N HIS A 552 15.28 10.80 1.29
CA HIS A 552 15.69 11.10 2.69
C HIS A 552 14.53 11.27 3.67
N VAL A 553 13.42 11.87 3.22
CA VAL A 553 12.23 12.03 4.07
C VAL A 553 11.53 10.70 4.31
N GLY A 554 11.48 9.81 3.31
CA GLY A 554 11.00 8.45 3.48
C GLY A 554 11.86 7.64 4.44
N MET A 555 13.19 7.74 4.32
CA MET A 555 14.14 7.09 5.24
C MET A 555 13.93 7.54 6.69
N MET A 556 13.79 8.84 6.93
CA MET A 556 13.48 9.38 8.25
C MET A 556 12.12 8.88 8.76
N ALA A 557 11.11 8.89 7.88
CA ALA A 557 9.75 8.50 8.26
C ALA A 557 9.65 7.03 8.70
N LEU A 558 10.61 6.17 8.33
CA LEU A 558 10.68 4.77 8.81
C LEU A 558 11.05 4.65 10.29
N ASP A 559 11.58 5.70 10.92
CA ASP A 559 11.89 5.72 12.35
C ASP A 559 10.65 6.00 13.24
N HIS A 560 9.47 6.13 12.61
CA HIS A 560 8.23 6.53 13.24
C HIS A 560 7.10 5.56 12.89
N ASP A 561 6.23 5.29 13.85
CA ASP A 561 5.06 4.42 13.65
C ASP A 561 3.76 5.22 13.41
N GLU A 562 3.76 6.53 13.61
CA GLU A 562 2.57 7.37 13.47
C GLU A 562 2.05 7.44 12.01
N VAL A 563 0.73 7.59 11.86
CA VAL A 563 0.05 7.62 10.55
C VAL A 563 0.62 8.70 9.63
N PHE A 564 0.98 9.87 10.18
CA PHE A 564 1.63 10.94 9.41
C PHE A 564 2.88 10.44 8.67
N PHE A 565 3.78 9.74 9.36
CA PHE A 565 5.03 9.26 8.78
C PHE A 565 4.82 8.04 7.89
N ARG A 566 3.89 7.14 8.23
CA ARG A 566 3.51 6.03 7.34
C ARG A 566 3.03 6.52 5.97
N ASN A 567 2.33 7.65 5.90
CA ASN A 567 1.96 8.28 4.62
C ASN A 567 3.19 8.73 3.82
N LEU A 568 4.18 9.35 4.47
CA LEU A 568 5.43 9.76 3.82
C LEU A 568 6.29 8.57 3.37
N VAL A 569 6.29 7.46 4.13
CA VAL A 569 6.91 6.19 3.72
C VAL A 569 6.22 5.66 2.46
N ALA A 570 4.89 5.61 2.45
CA ALA A 570 4.13 5.12 1.29
C ALA A 570 4.42 5.98 0.04
N LEU A 571 4.34 7.31 0.16
CA LEU A 571 4.67 8.23 -0.94
C LEU A 571 6.08 7.97 -1.50
N SER A 572 7.08 7.90 -0.62
CA SER A 572 8.48 7.70 -0.99
C SER A 572 8.71 6.31 -1.61
N LEU A 573 8.04 5.28 -1.10
CA LEU A 573 8.14 3.91 -1.61
C LEU A 573 7.57 3.79 -3.03
N PHE A 574 6.34 4.26 -3.25
CA PHE A 574 5.75 4.22 -4.58
C PHE A 574 6.64 5.00 -5.57
N ASN A 575 7.13 6.18 -5.17
CA ASN A 575 8.03 6.96 -6.01
C ASN A 575 9.33 6.23 -6.35
N ALA A 576 10.01 5.65 -5.36
CA ALA A 576 11.25 4.91 -5.56
C ALA A 576 11.06 3.71 -6.49
N VAL A 577 9.99 2.94 -6.32
CA VAL A 577 9.72 1.75 -7.14
C VAL A 577 9.43 2.12 -8.59
N GLU A 578 8.61 3.14 -8.83
CA GLU A 578 8.18 3.54 -10.18
C GLU A 578 9.26 4.25 -10.99
N ARG A 579 10.09 5.04 -10.31
CA ARG A 579 11.07 5.91 -10.97
C ARG A 579 12.40 5.22 -11.23
N GLN A 580 12.59 4.00 -10.73
CA GLN A 580 13.78 3.24 -11.10
C GLN A 580 13.71 2.87 -12.57
N ASN A 581 14.70 3.31 -13.34
CA ASN A 581 14.77 3.01 -14.77
C ASN A 581 15.11 1.53 -15.02
N GLN A 582 15.14 1.12 -16.29
CA GLN A 582 15.43 -0.26 -16.68
C GLN A 582 16.84 -0.74 -16.28
N ALA A 583 17.80 0.19 -16.12
CA ALA A 583 19.14 -0.14 -15.67
C ALA A 583 19.23 -0.40 -14.15
N GLY A 584 18.19 -0.06 -13.38
CA GLY A 584 18.17 -0.23 -11.93
C GLY A 584 18.60 1.01 -11.14
N ILE A 585 18.60 2.19 -11.76
CA ILE A 585 19.03 3.45 -11.13
C ILE A 585 17.96 4.55 -11.17
N TRP A 586 18.19 5.59 -10.38
CA TRP A 586 17.47 6.86 -10.34
C TRP A 586 18.43 7.99 -10.77
N PRO A 587 18.42 8.37 -12.07
CA PRO A 587 19.28 9.42 -12.58
C PRO A 587 19.03 10.77 -11.93
N THR A 588 20.07 11.60 -11.89
CA THR A 588 19.95 13.04 -11.62
C THR A 588 19.84 13.76 -12.95
N GLU A 589 18.68 14.37 -13.19
CA GLU A 589 18.35 15.06 -14.45
C GLU A 589 18.89 16.48 -14.54
N HIS A 590 19.47 16.98 -13.44
CA HIS A 590 19.94 18.36 -13.33
C HIS A 590 21.37 18.52 -13.80
N LEU A 591 21.68 19.72 -14.29
CA LEU A 591 23.03 20.12 -14.58
C LEU A 591 23.64 20.68 -13.30
N VAL A 592 24.81 20.18 -12.92
CA VAL A 592 25.56 20.71 -11.78
C VAL A 592 26.80 21.43 -12.29
N LYS A 593 26.77 22.77 -12.28
CA LYS A 593 27.81 23.64 -12.86
C LYS A 593 29.21 23.24 -12.44
N ASN A 594 29.41 23.09 -11.13
CA ASN A 594 30.72 22.76 -10.58
C ASN A 594 31.22 21.38 -11.05
N LEU A 595 30.34 20.39 -11.25
CA LEU A 595 30.73 19.07 -11.73
C LEU A 595 30.99 19.10 -13.24
N LYS A 596 30.24 19.89 -14.01
CA LYS A 596 30.50 20.10 -15.45
C LYS A 596 31.81 20.81 -15.69
N GLU A 597 32.07 21.90 -14.97
CA GLU A 597 33.32 22.66 -15.08
C GLU A 597 34.53 21.82 -14.66
N LYS A 598 34.40 21.02 -13.60
CA LYS A 598 35.52 20.26 -13.04
C LYS A 598 35.81 18.94 -13.77
N TYR A 599 34.77 18.20 -14.15
CA TYR A 599 34.90 16.83 -14.66
C TYR A 599 34.30 16.63 -16.05
N GLY A 600 33.68 17.65 -16.65
CA GLY A 600 32.90 17.49 -17.88
C GLY A 600 31.63 16.65 -17.68
N LEU A 601 31.14 16.52 -16.44
CA LEU A 601 29.91 15.78 -16.12
C LEU A 601 28.69 16.56 -16.64
N ASP A 602 27.93 15.98 -17.56
CA ASP A 602 26.69 16.57 -18.09
C ASP A 602 25.46 15.83 -17.56
N GLN A 603 24.27 16.41 -17.74
CA GLN A 603 23.00 15.79 -17.38
C GLN A 603 22.45 14.89 -18.51
N PRO A 604 21.72 13.80 -18.21
CA PRO A 604 21.57 13.20 -16.88
C PRO A 604 22.83 12.43 -16.46
N PHE A 605 23.06 12.33 -15.16
CA PHE A 605 24.16 11.57 -14.58
C PHE A 605 23.71 10.63 -13.47
N PHE A 606 24.52 9.60 -13.23
CA PHE A 606 24.39 8.72 -12.08
C PHE A 606 25.23 9.28 -10.93
N ASP A 607 24.58 9.51 -9.79
CA ASP A 607 25.18 9.90 -8.51
C ASP A 607 25.11 8.68 -7.58
N THR A 608 26.27 8.14 -7.19
CA THR A 608 26.32 6.94 -6.36
C THR A 608 25.67 7.16 -5.00
N ARG A 609 25.77 8.35 -4.40
CA ARG A 609 25.20 8.60 -3.08
C ARG A 609 23.69 8.68 -3.12
N PHE A 610 23.12 9.44 -4.04
CA PHE A 610 21.66 9.54 -4.13
C PHE A 610 21.02 8.19 -4.44
N ASN A 611 21.63 7.39 -5.31
CA ASN A 611 21.12 6.07 -5.63
C ASN A 611 21.29 5.10 -4.47
N THR A 612 22.43 5.15 -3.77
CA THR A 612 22.67 4.31 -2.60
C THR A 612 21.73 4.64 -1.44
N ASP A 613 21.44 5.92 -1.19
CA ASP A 613 20.47 6.31 -0.16
C ASP A 613 19.07 5.76 -0.49
N THR A 614 18.65 5.77 -1.75
CA THR A 614 17.38 5.14 -2.19
C THR A 614 17.41 3.61 -2.05
N GLY A 615 18.52 2.97 -2.43
CA GLY A 615 18.72 1.54 -2.23
C GLY A 615 18.61 1.15 -0.76
N MET A 616 19.26 1.90 0.13
CA MET A 616 19.20 1.73 1.58
C MET A 616 17.77 1.93 2.12
N PHE A 617 17.05 2.93 1.63
CA PHE A 617 15.64 3.16 1.98
C PHE A 617 14.79 1.92 1.61
N LEU A 618 14.96 1.37 0.41
CA LEU A 618 14.22 0.19 -0.03
C LEU A 618 14.56 -1.06 0.80
N LEU A 619 15.83 -1.27 1.17
CA LEU A 619 16.22 -2.36 2.06
C LEU A 619 15.58 -2.22 3.45
N LYS A 620 15.52 -1.01 3.99
CA LYS A 620 14.87 -0.75 5.30
C LYS A 620 13.36 -0.95 5.22
N VAL A 621 12.70 -0.49 4.14
CA VAL A 621 11.28 -0.79 3.87
C VAL A 621 11.04 -2.30 3.82
N TYR A 622 11.89 -3.04 3.10
CA TYR A 622 11.77 -4.50 3.04
C TYR A 622 11.86 -5.14 4.42
N ARG A 623 12.82 -4.74 5.25
CA ARG A 623 12.97 -5.27 6.61
C ARG A 623 11.73 -5.01 7.48
N GLN A 624 11.19 -3.79 7.42
CA GLN A 624 10.08 -3.37 8.28
C GLN A 624 8.72 -3.90 7.80
N TYR A 625 8.48 -3.93 6.49
CA TYR A 625 7.16 -4.24 5.90
C TYR A 625 7.13 -5.50 5.03
N GLN A 626 8.27 -6.16 4.78
CA GLN A 626 8.38 -7.36 3.95
C GLN A 626 7.85 -7.19 2.52
N ILE A 627 7.98 -5.97 1.97
CA ILE A 627 7.49 -5.62 0.63
C ILE A 627 8.49 -6.10 -0.42
N GLN A 628 8.17 -7.20 -1.10
CA GLN A 628 9.05 -7.85 -2.08
C GLN A 628 9.51 -6.92 -3.21
N ALA A 629 8.64 -6.03 -3.70
CA ALA A 629 9.02 -5.06 -4.71
C ALA A 629 10.17 -4.14 -4.26
N ALA A 630 10.23 -3.78 -2.96
CA ALA A 630 11.33 -2.98 -2.44
C ALA A 630 12.65 -3.75 -2.46
N CYS A 631 12.63 -5.02 -2.05
CA CYS A 631 13.81 -5.90 -2.13
C CYS A 631 14.31 -6.05 -3.57
N GLN A 632 13.41 -6.39 -4.50
CA GLN A 632 13.74 -6.55 -5.91
C GLN A 632 14.36 -5.29 -6.52
N LYS A 633 13.82 -4.12 -6.18
CA LYS A 633 14.34 -2.82 -6.65
C LYS A 633 15.71 -2.51 -6.04
N ALA A 634 15.94 -2.82 -4.76
CA ALA A 634 17.25 -2.70 -4.14
C ALA A 634 18.29 -3.65 -4.78
N GLU A 635 17.94 -4.90 -5.03
CA GLU A 635 18.83 -5.87 -5.71
C GLU A 635 19.14 -5.45 -7.16
N GLN A 636 18.17 -4.90 -7.89
CA GLN A 636 18.40 -4.34 -9.23
C GLN A 636 19.45 -3.23 -9.18
N TYR A 637 19.35 -2.34 -8.20
CA TYR A 637 20.37 -1.32 -7.97
C TYR A 637 21.73 -1.93 -7.59
N GLY A 638 21.76 -2.93 -6.70
CA GLY A 638 23.01 -3.60 -6.30
C GLY A 638 23.75 -4.25 -7.47
N LYS A 639 23.03 -4.83 -8.43
CA LYS A 639 23.63 -5.38 -9.66
C LYS A 639 24.24 -4.29 -10.53
N TYR A 640 23.56 -3.14 -10.68
CA TYR A 640 24.11 -1.99 -11.39
C TYR A 640 25.35 -1.45 -10.68
N LEU A 641 25.26 -1.20 -9.37
CA LEU A 641 26.36 -0.66 -8.58
C LEU A 641 27.58 -1.58 -8.61
N TRP A 642 27.39 -2.90 -8.57
CA TRP A 642 28.48 -3.87 -8.68
C TRP A 642 29.25 -3.71 -10.00
N LEU A 643 28.53 -3.69 -11.13
CA LEU A 643 29.13 -3.46 -12.44
C LEU A 643 29.78 -2.08 -12.53
N TYR A 644 29.16 -1.07 -11.94
CA TYR A 644 29.69 0.27 -11.90
C TYR A 644 31.03 0.33 -11.17
N VAL A 645 31.11 -0.26 -9.96
CA VAL A 645 32.32 -0.33 -9.13
C VAL A 645 33.45 -1.02 -9.88
N GLU A 646 33.19 -2.16 -10.52
CA GLU A 646 34.22 -2.90 -11.28
C GLU A 646 34.78 -2.08 -12.46
N ASN A 647 33.98 -1.18 -13.04
CA ASN A 647 34.38 -0.41 -14.21
C ASN A 647 34.86 1.02 -13.89
N ASN A 648 34.58 1.57 -12.71
CA ASN A 648 34.76 2.99 -12.39
C ASN A 648 35.39 3.19 -11.00
N HIS A 649 36.68 2.87 -10.89
CA HIS A 649 37.45 3.02 -9.66
C HIS A 649 38.92 3.39 -9.93
N PHE A 650 39.59 3.92 -8.92
CA PHE A 650 41.04 3.87 -8.78
C PHE A 650 41.43 2.56 -8.09
N THR A 651 42.47 1.89 -8.59
CA THR A 651 43.04 0.71 -7.96
C THR A 651 44.19 1.12 -7.04
N THR A 652 44.10 0.78 -5.76
CA THR A 652 45.14 1.06 -4.76
C THR A 652 46.21 -0.04 -4.74
N GLN A 653 47.29 0.18 -3.99
CA GLN A 653 48.47 -0.69 -3.96
C GLN A 653 48.17 -2.17 -3.66
N ASN A 654 47.19 -2.47 -2.80
CA ASN A 654 46.78 -3.83 -2.46
C ASN A 654 45.53 -4.28 -3.22
N LYS A 655 45.32 -3.72 -4.43
CA LYS A 655 44.17 -4.00 -5.31
C LYS A 655 42.81 -3.65 -4.68
N GLY A 656 42.79 -2.72 -3.74
CA GLY A 656 41.56 -2.12 -3.22
C GLY A 656 40.97 -1.12 -4.21
N TYR A 657 39.67 -0.85 -4.10
CA TYR A 657 38.94 0.04 -5.00
C TYR A 657 38.49 1.32 -4.32
N LEU A 658 38.82 2.47 -4.91
CA LEU A 658 38.24 3.78 -4.59
C LEU A 658 37.33 4.20 -5.74
N VAL A 659 36.02 4.20 -5.52
CA VAL A 659 34.98 4.26 -6.57
C VAL A 659 34.69 5.70 -6.96
N TYR A 660 34.48 5.96 -8.25
CA TYR A 660 34.15 7.30 -8.73
C TYR A 660 32.72 7.68 -8.28
N ASP A 661 32.54 8.89 -7.74
CA ASP A 661 31.22 9.33 -7.25
C ASP A 661 30.15 9.46 -8.36
N TYR A 662 30.56 9.74 -9.60
CA TYR A 662 29.63 10.09 -10.67
C TYR A 662 29.94 9.43 -12.01
N GLN A 663 28.88 9.20 -12.79
CA GLN A 663 28.96 8.73 -14.17
C GLN A 663 28.08 9.58 -15.09
N ASN A 664 28.62 10.02 -16.22
CA ASN A 664 27.78 10.56 -17.29
C ASN A 664 26.99 9.42 -17.95
N LEU A 665 25.67 9.57 -18.10
CA LEU A 665 24.83 8.54 -18.73
C LEU A 665 24.74 8.69 -20.26
N THR A 666 25.18 9.83 -20.81
CA THR A 666 25.03 10.16 -22.24
C THR A 666 26.35 10.41 -22.96
N ALA A 667 27.44 10.61 -22.23
CA ALA A 667 28.74 10.92 -22.81
C ALA A 667 29.83 9.90 -22.44
N SER A 668 31.05 10.17 -22.90
CA SER A 668 32.24 9.37 -22.58
C SER A 668 32.48 9.28 -21.07
N LYS A 669 33.12 8.18 -20.65
CA LYS A 669 33.52 7.94 -19.26
C LYS A 669 34.26 9.15 -18.68
N VAL A 670 33.80 9.62 -17.52
CA VAL A 670 34.44 10.69 -16.75
C VAL A 670 35.12 10.09 -15.52
N ILE A 671 36.31 10.60 -15.19
CA ILE A 671 37.03 10.22 -13.97
C ILE A 671 36.76 11.31 -12.94
N THR A 672 35.99 10.97 -11.90
CA THR A 672 35.70 11.89 -10.80
C THR A 672 36.52 11.52 -9.56
N HIS A 673 36.49 12.40 -8.56
CA HIS A 673 36.90 12.03 -7.22
C HIS A 673 36.10 10.87 -6.62
N THR A 674 36.67 10.28 -5.57
CA THR A 674 36.02 9.36 -4.63
C THR A 674 35.84 10.08 -3.30
N SER A 675 34.60 10.34 -2.90
CA SER A 675 34.28 10.90 -1.60
C SER A 675 34.21 9.79 -0.55
N LEU A 676 34.79 10.01 0.63
CA LEU A 676 34.87 9.00 1.69
C LEU A 676 33.48 8.55 2.15
N ASN A 677 32.52 9.46 2.23
CA ASN A 677 31.12 9.15 2.58
C ASN A 677 30.33 8.44 1.46
N HIS A 678 30.66 8.68 0.18
CA HIS A 678 30.08 7.93 -0.94
C HIS A 678 30.55 6.48 -0.86
N GLN A 679 31.87 6.30 -0.82
CA GLN A 679 32.53 5.00 -0.70
C GLN A 679 31.98 4.18 0.49
N LEU A 680 31.85 4.78 1.68
CA LEU A 680 31.33 4.10 2.87
C LEU A 680 29.85 3.74 2.74
N ALA A 681 29.02 4.61 2.14
CA ALA A 681 27.61 4.29 1.93
C ALA A 681 27.42 3.11 0.98
N GLU A 682 28.21 3.06 -0.10
CA GLU A 682 28.18 1.96 -1.07
C GLU A 682 28.65 0.64 -0.44
N ILE A 683 29.72 0.69 0.39
CA ILE A 683 30.16 -0.45 1.22
C ILE A 683 29.01 -0.91 2.12
N ASN A 684 28.37 0.02 2.84
CA ASN A 684 27.25 -0.28 3.74
C ASN A 684 26.11 -0.98 2.99
N PHE A 685 25.77 -0.50 1.80
CA PHE A 685 24.72 -1.10 0.99
C PHE A 685 25.05 -2.54 0.56
N PHE A 686 26.29 -2.83 0.14
CA PHE A 686 26.70 -4.21 -0.16
C PHE A 686 26.73 -5.12 1.07
N LEU A 687 27.20 -4.63 2.22
CA LEU A 687 27.15 -5.39 3.48
C LEU A 687 25.71 -5.69 3.91
N GLU A 688 24.79 -4.76 3.67
CA GLU A 688 23.36 -4.94 3.95
C GLU A 688 22.69 -5.93 3.01
N LEU A 689 23.06 -5.95 1.73
CA LEU A 689 22.65 -6.97 0.78
C LEU A 689 23.20 -8.35 1.16
N TYR A 690 24.45 -8.44 1.61
CA TYR A 690 25.01 -9.69 2.14
C TYR A 690 24.21 -10.19 3.35
N LEU A 691 23.94 -9.33 4.34
CA LEU A 691 23.14 -9.70 5.52
C LEU A 691 21.72 -10.14 5.15
N LEU A 692 21.17 -9.62 4.06
CA LEU A 692 19.84 -9.96 3.58
C LEU A 692 19.81 -11.27 2.80
N THR A 693 20.77 -11.48 1.89
CA THR A 693 20.74 -12.56 0.88
C THR A 693 21.63 -13.76 1.25
N GLY A 694 22.67 -13.54 2.05
CA GLY A 694 23.73 -14.52 2.31
C GLY A 694 24.69 -14.75 1.13
N GLU A 695 24.60 -13.97 0.05
CA GLU A 695 25.47 -14.14 -1.11
C GLU A 695 26.86 -13.50 -0.89
N GLU A 696 27.88 -14.35 -0.81
CA GLU A 696 29.29 -13.96 -0.57
C GLU A 696 29.87 -12.97 -1.59
N ALA A 697 29.28 -12.88 -2.79
CA ALA A 697 29.70 -11.93 -3.81
C ALA A 697 29.57 -10.47 -3.34
N TRP A 698 28.50 -10.14 -2.59
CA TRP A 698 28.28 -8.79 -2.05
C TRP A 698 29.34 -8.45 -1.00
N LEU A 699 29.63 -9.39 -0.09
CA LEU A 699 30.66 -9.21 0.94
C LEU A 699 32.05 -9.05 0.30
N THR A 700 32.36 -9.86 -0.70
CA THR A 700 33.63 -9.77 -1.44
C THR A 700 33.80 -8.40 -2.09
N GLN A 701 32.74 -7.85 -2.70
CA GLN A 701 32.79 -6.53 -3.30
C GLN A 701 33.00 -5.42 -2.25
N ALA A 702 32.25 -5.49 -1.15
CA ALA A 702 32.39 -4.56 -0.02
C ALA A 702 33.82 -4.56 0.54
N GLU A 703 34.44 -5.74 0.68
CA GLU A 703 35.80 -5.86 1.18
C GLU A 703 36.86 -5.29 0.23
N LYS A 704 36.71 -5.45 -1.10
CA LYS A 704 37.59 -4.80 -2.07
C LYS A 704 37.52 -3.27 -1.95
N MET A 705 36.32 -2.73 -1.80
CA MET A 705 36.08 -1.30 -1.62
C MET A 705 36.64 -0.79 -0.29
N LEU A 706 36.43 -1.54 0.79
CA LEU A 706 36.98 -1.23 2.11
C LEU A 706 38.51 -1.32 2.12
N GLN A 707 39.10 -2.25 1.35
CA GLN A 707 40.55 -2.32 1.17
C GLN A 707 41.11 -1.04 0.54
N GLY A 708 40.36 -0.37 -0.34
CA GLY A 708 40.75 0.94 -0.88
C GLY A 708 40.91 2.00 0.22
N ILE A 709 39.98 2.04 1.18
CA ILE A 709 40.08 2.92 2.36
C ILE A 709 41.29 2.52 3.22
N ARG A 710 41.48 1.21 3.46
CA ARG A 710 42.58 0.67 4.25
C ARG A 710 43.96 1.00 3.68
N ASP A 711 44.10 0.97 2.36
CA ASP A 711 45.36 1.24 1.67
C ASP A 711 45.81 2.69 1.81
N ILE A 712 44.87 3.63 1.88
CA ILE A 712 45.14 5.04 2.19
C ILE A 712 45.43 5.22 3.69
N GLY A 713 44.76 4.46 4.55
CA GLY A 713 45.06 4.40 5.98
C GLY A 713 44.80 5.72 6.71
N THR A 714 45.68 6.08 7.64
CA THR A 714 45.55 7.31 8.44
C THR A 714 45.78 8.59 7.65
N ALA A 715 46.21 8.52 6.38
CA ALA A 715 46.32 9.69 5.52
C ALA A 715 44.96 10.39 5.29
N TRP A 716 43.84 9.69 5.49
CA TRP A 716 42.51 10.31 5.53
C TRP A 716 42.36 11.37 6.63
N ILE A 717 43.21 11.38 7.66
CA ILE A 717 43.16 12.33 8.78
C ILE A 717 43.99 13.58 8.43
N LYS A 718 43.35 14.75 8.46
CA LYS A 718 44.01 16.05 8.32
C LYS A 718 44.80 16.42 9.57
N PRO A 719 45.77 17.35 9.48
CA PRO A 719 46.53 17.84 10.64
C PRO A 719 45.68 18.42 11.78
N ASP A 720 44.46 18.91 11.50
CA ASP A 720 43.54 19.46 12.51
C ASP A 720 42.64 18.41 13.17
N GLY A 721 42.75 17.14 12.76
CA GLY A 721 41.97 16.00 13.24
C GLY A 721 40.67 15.76 12.47
N ASP A 722 40.29 16.64 11.54
CA ASP A 722 39.17 16.38 10.62
C ASP A 722 39.57 15.35 9.56
N LEU A 723 38.61 14.87 8.77
CA LEU A 723 38.88 13.96 7.67
C LEU A 723 39.03 14.71 6.34
N HIS A 724 39.85 14.19 5.44
CA HIS A 724 39.80 14.52 4.03
C HIS A 724 38.46 14.02 3.46
N TYR A 725 37.76 14.89 2.74
CA TYR A 725 36.48 14.53 2.14
C TYR A 725 36.68 13.55 0.99
N ALA A 726 37.73 13.74 0.18
CA ALA A 726 37.85 13.02 -1.07
C ALA A 726 39.30 12.69 -1.47
N TYR A 727 39.41 11.60 -2.21
CA TYR A 727 40.56 11.23 -3.03
C TYR A 727 40.34 11.74 -4.47
N LEU A 728 41.29 12.50 -4.99
CA LEU A 728 41.17 13.23 -6.26
C LEU A 728 41.83 12.47 -7.43
N PRO A 729 41.47 12.80 -8.69
CA PRO A 729 42.04 12.12 -9.87
C PRO A 729 43.57 12.20 -10.03
N ASP A 730 44.20 13.20 -9.41
CA ASP A 730 45.66 13.36 -9.38
C ASP A 730 46.34 12.53 -8.26
N GLY A 731 45.56 11.76 -7.50
CA GLY A 731 46.01 10.92 -6.40
C GLY A 731 46.12 11.64 -5.05
N SER A 732 45.78 12.94 -4.98
CA SER A 732 45.84 13.72 -3.74
C SER A 732 44.57 13.57 -2.90
N LEU A 733 44.71 13.79 -1.59
CA LEU A 733 43.61 13.86 -0.64
C LEU A 733 43.25 15.32 -0.36
N GLY A 734 41.96 15.66 -0.29
CA GLY A 734 41.57 17.06 -0.16
C GLY A 734 40.12 17.31 0.25
N MET A 735 39.73 18.60 0.13
CA MET A 735 38.40 19.16 0.38
C MET A 735 37.91 19.12 1.85
N GLN A 736 36.92 19.95 2.16
CA GLN A 736 36.32 20.05 3.49
C GLN A 736 35.29 18.95 3.68
N ASP A 737 35.45 18.16 4.74
CA ASP A 737 34.51 17.09 5.05
C ASP A 737 33.25 17.64 5.75
N TYR A 738 32.14 16.93 5.56
CA TYR A 738 30.88 17.26 6.21
C TYR A 738 30.99 17.04 7.72
N PRO A 739 30.32 17.85 8.56
CA PRO A 739 30.43 17.68 10.01
C PRO A 739 30.06 16.28 10.48
N LEU A 740 28.93 15.71 10.03
CA LEU A 740 28.41 14.46 10.58
C LEU A 740 28.23 13.32 9.58
N VAL A 741 28.32 13.55 8.27
CA VAL A 741 27.98 12.53 7.26
C VAL A 741 28.95 11.38 7.30
N THR A 742 30.23 11.66 7.05
CA THR A 742 31.30 10.68 7.01
C THR A 742 31.44 9.93 8.33
N LEU A 743 31.29 10.63 9.46
CA LEU A 743 31.28 9.99 10.78
C LEU A 743 30.15 8.95 10.91
N LYS A 744 28.96 9.24 10.39
CA LYS A 744 27.83 8.31 10.46
C LYS A 744 28.05 7.09 9.60
N ASP A 745 28.52 7.29 8.38
CA ASP A 745 28.78 6.17 7.47
C ASP A 745 29.89 5.28 8.06
N LEU A 746 30.95 5.86 8.65
CA LEU A 746 32.00 5.12 9.37
C LEU A 746 31.45 4.30 10.53
N LEU A 747 30.63 4.91 11.40
CA LEU A 747 30.03 4.22 12.54
C LEU A 747 29.15 3.05 12.08
N TYR A 748 28.37 3.26 11.02
CA TYR A 748 27.50 2.23 10.49
C TYR A 748 28.27 1.09 9.81
N THR A 749 29.32 1.40 9.04
CA THR A 749 30.22 0.38 8.49
C THR A 749 30.82 -0.46 9.61
N GLN A 750 31.28 0.18 10.67
CA GLN A 750 31.87 -0.51 11.81
C GLN A 750 30.88 -1.43 12.53
N GLU A 751 29.62 -1.01 12.66
CA GLU A 751 28.55 -1.83 13.21
C GLU A 751 28.26 -3.06 12.34
N LEU A 752 28.15 -2.88 11.02
CA LEU A 752 27.91 -3.97 10.07
C LEU A 752 29.07 -4.98 10.06
N LEU A 753 30.32 -4.50 10.08
CA LEU A 753 31.50 -5.37 10.15
C LEU A 753 31.54 -6.18 11.46
N LEU A 754 31.23 -5.54 12.60
CA LEU A 754 31.14 -6.25 13.88
C LEU A 754 30.07 -7.34 13.82
N LYS A 755 28.91 -7.06 13.21
CA LYS A 755 27.83 -8.04 13.04
C LYS A 755 28.21 -9.20 12.11
N ILE A 756 28.92 -8.92 11.02
CA ILE A 756 29.26 -9.92 10.00
C ILE A 756 30.48 -10.76 10.39
N LYS A 757 31.54 -10.11 10.92
CA LYS A 757 32.85 -10.73 11.17
C LYS A 757 33.11 -11.04 12.65
N GLY A 758 32.29 -10.51 13.56
CA GLY A 758 32.50 -10.61 15.00
C GLY A 758 33.64 -9.74 15.53
N SER A 759 34.21 -8.85 14.70
CA SER A 759 35.30 -7.96 15.09
C SER A 759 35.18 -6.58 14.44
N ARG A 760 35.76 -5.58 15.11
CA ARG A 760 35.84 -4.18 14.68
C ARG A 760 37.04 -3.98 13.75
N ASP A 761 36.93 -3.10 12.75
CA ASP A 761 38.06 -2.68 11.92
C ASP A 761 38.90 -1.63 12.66
N PRO A 762 40.20 -1.89 12.93
CA PRO A 762 41.03 -0.96 13.70
C PRO A 762 41.27 0.40 13.03
N LEU A 763 41.31 0.45 11.69
CA LEU A 763 41.49 1.72 10.99
C LEU A 763 40.23 2.57 11.11
N LEU A 764 39.05 1.98 10.93
CA LEU A 764 37.80 2.71 11.06
C LEU A 764 37.65 3.31 12.46
N ASP A 765 38.06 2.58 13.51
CA ASP A 765 38.10 3.10 14.88
C ASP A 765 39.00 4.34 15.02
N GLN A 766 40.15 4.37 14.35
CA GLN A 766 41.03 5.54 14.33
C GLN A 766 40.39 6.74 13.61
N LEU A 767 39.78 6.52 12.44
CA LEU A 767 39.10 7.59 11.68
C LEU A 767 37.91 8.16 12.48
N ILE A 768 37.09 7.29 13.09
CA ILE A 768 35.97 7.67 13.96
C ILE A 768 36.47 8.51 15.13
N SER A 769 37.49 8.05 15.84
CA SER A 769 38.02 8.74 17.03
C SER A 769 38.55 10.13 16.69
N SER A 770 39.32 10.24 15.59
CA SER A 770 39.84 11.54 15.12
C SER A 770 38.71 12.52 14.80
N LYS A 771 37.73 12.06 14.02
CA LYS A 771 36.60 12.90 13.61
C LYS A 771 35.74 13.33 14.81
N GLN A 772 35.48 12.44 15.77
CA GLN A 772 34.75 12.78 16.99
C GLN A 772 35.49 13.83 17.84
N ALA A 773 36.80 13.67 18.02
CA ALA A 773 37.62 14.62 18.74
C ALA A 773 37.62 16.00 18.05
N TYR A 774 37.72 16.03 16.73
CA TYR A 774 37.60 17.26 15.95
C TYR A 774 36.23 17.94 16.16
N LEU A 775 35.13 17.21 16.05
CA LEU A 775 33.79 17.77 16.21
C LEU A 775 33.54 18.29 17.63
N GLN A 776 34.06 17.59 18.64
CA GLN A 776 34.00 18.05 20.03
C GLN A 776 34.76 19.37 20.20
N LYS A 777 35.97 19.47 19.62
CA LYS A 777 36.78 20.70 19.62
C LYS A 777 36.06 21.86 18.92
N GLN A 778 35.35 21.59 17.83
CA GLN A 778 34.59 22.60 17.07
C GLN A 778 33.20 22.90 17.67
N LYS A 779 32.76 22.18 18.70
CA LYS A 779 31.38 22.24 19.24
C LYS A 779 30.31 21.97 18.18
N LEU A 780 30.62 21.06 17.25
CA LEU A 780 29.75 20.64 16.14
C LEU A 780 29.20 19.21 16.31
N GLY A 781 29.50 18.55 17.43
CA GLY A 781 28.95 17.23 17.79
C GLY A 781 27.59 17.33 18.49
N PRO A 782 26.79 16.23 18.52
CA PRO A 782 25.58 16.18 19.34
C PRO A 782 25.93 16.47 20.81
N GLN A 783 25.14 17.34 21.46
CA GLN A 783 25.16 17.51 22.91
C GLN A 783 24.45 16.34 23.59
#